data_AF-A0A6N2K9I3-F1
#
_entry.id   AF-A0A6N2K9I3-F1
#
_cell.length_a   1.000
_cell.length_b   1.000
_cell.length_c   1.000
_cell.angle_alpha   90.00
_cell.angle_beta   90.00
_cell.angle_gamma   90.00
#
_symmetry.space_group_name_H-M   'P 1'
#
loop_
_entity.id
_entity.type
_entity.pdbx_description
1 polymer ?
#
loop_
_entity_poly.entity_id
_entity_poly.type
_entity_poly.pdbx_seq_one_letter_code
_entity_poly.pdbx_strand_id
1 'polypeptide(L)'
;MTEVNPKVSPEELSNERPSKISKTLQEDGDFCEEEEEEKEAVDKSMKPGLQRYLVAVEYIGTRFCGSQQQLNHRTVVGVLQEAFHKFIGQPVTICLSSRTDAGVHALSNVCHVDAERVSKRKPGEVLPPHEPAVVRKAVNHFLQKEGDIMLTDVRSVPSDFHARFKAQERMYFYRLLNGPELLSIFEKDRAWHVSEELDLAAMQEACKVLVGHHDFSSFRASGCQSKSPFRTLEELSVLEMVSTPHFPSITEREQNGSNEEGQDSFCNKCKTGLPTGSISNDIMAGDSKSGADLGFGIRRRHRCYVITARSRSFLYHQVRLLVGVIKSVGTGDLKVSDVERILNARSVTAASPMAPARGLYLGHVKNLPTLTFCSGSVHEESGHLPVTPPKPTSLDWDHNVLSTAASLYPLYVTAGGIFACFYPSAFSWFAKRGPASYSLSLGLIMLSMGLTLELKDLIALFMQRPLSILYGCVAQFTIMPAFGLIISKALGLSPSLSVGLILLGCCPGGTASNVVTLLAQGDVPLSIVMTGCTTLGAVLLTPFLTKILAGTCVPVDAIGLSISTLQVVVVPILLGSYMQSKFPAAVKTVTPFTPLFAVLASSLLACSVFSENVVRLKSSMVAASFPSDASLILRIRSIFSGELGVIILAVLLLHCAGFFVGYISAAIGGFKEPQRRAMSIEVGMQNSSLGVVLATSHFTSPMVALPPAMSAVIMNLMGSSLGFFWRYINPSDSKDTTQSQD
;
A
#
# COMPACT_ATOMS: atom_id res chain seq x y z
N MET A 1 -35.40 50.47 30.17
CA MET A 1 -34.34 51.31 29.58
C MET A 1 -34.09 50.81 28.17
N THR A 2 -34.77 51.45 27.22
CA THR A 2 -34.25 52.03 25.95
C THR A 2 -32.82 51.62 25.55
N GLU A 3 -32.50 51.21 24.32
CA GLU A 3 -32.60 51.90 23.01
C GLU A 3 -32.30 50.89 21.87
N VAL A 4 -33.08 50.83 20.77
CA VAL A 4 -32.89 51.52 19.47
C VAL A 4 -31.62 51.12 18.68
N ASN A 5 -31.85 50.41 17.56
CA ASN A 5 -30.94 50.12 16.44
C ASN A 5 -30.65 51.42 15.65
N PRO A 6 -29.54 51.63 14.87
CA PRO A 6 -29.50 51.11 13.48
C PRO A 6 -28.13 51.03 12.73
N LYS A 7 -28.21 50.51 11.48
CA LYS A 7 -27.36 50.75 10.27
C LYS A 7 -26.08 49.92 10.05
N VAL A 8 -26.10 49.09 8.99
CA VAL A 8 -24.96 48.87 8.08
C VAL A 8 -25.49 48.80 6.63
N SER A 9 -24.83 49.52 5.72
CA SER A 9 -25.07 49.64 4.28
C SER A 9 -24.36 48.53 3.46
N PRO A 10 -24.76 48.31 2.19
CA PRO A 10 -24.19 47.28 1.31
C PRO A 10 -23.04 47.81 0.43
N GLU A 11 -22.33 46.86 -0.21
CA GLU A 11 -21.28 47.00 -1.25
C GLU A 11 -19.82 46.83 -0.79
N GLU A 12 -19.28 45.63 -1.03
CA GLU A 12 -18.03 45.42 -1.79
C GLU A 12 -17.92 43.93 -2.15
N LEU A 13 -18.31 43.59 -3.38
CA LEU A 13 -18.20 42.26 -3.96
C LEU A 13 -16.79 42.13 -4.56
N SER A 14 -15.87 41.45 -3.88
CA SER A 14 -14.55 41.13 -4.42
C SER A 14 -14.30 39.62 -4.46
N ASN A 15 -13.97 39.16 -5.68
CA ASN A 15 -13.36 37.90 -6.10
C ASN A 15 -12.96 36.88 -5.01
N GLU A 16 -13.76 35.82 -4.85
CA GLU A 16 -13.26 34.55 -4.32
C GLU A 16 -13.31 33.45 -5.39
N ARG A 17 -12.11 32.97 -5.77
CA ARG A 17 -11.89 31.66 -6.39
C ARG A 17 -12.31 30.57 -5.40
N PRO A 18 -13.05 29.53 -5.79
CA PRO A 18 -13.26 28.38 -4.93
C PRO A 18 -11.94 27.65 -4.70
N SER A 19 -11.56 27.56 -3.43
CA SER A 19 -10.41 26.84 -2.91
C SER A 19 -10.52 25.33 -3.19
N LYS A 20 -9.36 24.74 -3.48
CA LYS A 20 -9.17 23.33 -3.81
C LYS A 20 -9.66 22.44 -2.66
N ILE A 21 -10.75 21.72 -2.90
CA ILE A 21 -11.19 20.59 -2.10
C ILE A 21 -10.05 19.56 -2.04
N SER A 22 -9.58 19.32 -0.83
CA SER A 22 -8.57 18.37 -0.41
C SER A 22 -8.98 16.95 -0.83
N LYS A 23 -8.19 16.35 -1.73
CA LYS A 23 -8.30 14.93 -2.09
C LYS A 23 -7.78 14.08 -0.94
N THR A 24 -8.71 13.44 -0.25
CA THR A 24 -8.47 12.38 0.74
C THR A 24 -7.69 11.24 0.10
N LEU A 25 -6.47 11.00 0.57
CA LEU A 25 -5.63 9.87 0.15
C LEU A 25 -6.26 8.55 0.63
N GLN A 26 -6.56 7.69 -0.35
CA GLN A 26 -6.89 6.27 -0.22
C GLN A 26 -5.75 5.53 0.49
N GLU A 27 -6.11 4.72 1.48
CA GLU A 27 -5.23 3.83 2.23
C GLU A 27 -5.01 2.56 1.38
N ASP A 28 -3.81 2.42 0.81
CA ASP A 28 -3.34 1.18 0.19
C ASP A 28 -2.67 0.34 1.28
N GLY A 29 -3.34 -0.71 1.74
CA GLY A 29 -2.83 -1.51 2.84
C GLY A 29 -3.60 -2.79 3.14
N ASP A 30 -4.14 -3.47 2.14
CA ASP A 30 -4.50 -4.89 2.25
C ASP A 30 -4.64 -5.53 0.87
N PHE A 31 -3.53 -5.90 0.24
CA PHE A 31 -3.56 -6.48 -1.12
C PHE A 31 -2.60 -7.65 -1.33
N CYS A 32 -1.87 -8.09 -0.30
CA CYS A 32 -0.79 -9.07 -0.45
C CYS A 32 -1.06 -10.45 0.15
N GLU A 33 -2.08 -10.65 1.00
CA GLU A 33 -2.31 -11.99 1.58
C GLU A 33 -3.07 -12.96 0.64
N GLU A 34 -3.69 -12.48 -0.45
CA GLU A 34 -4.51 -13.35 -1.31
C GLU A 34 -3.74 -14.06 -2.45
N GLU A 35 -2.55 -13.61 -2.87
CA GLU A 35 -1.85 -14.25 -4.01
C GLU A 35 -1.18 -15.60 -3.65
N GLU A 36 -0.96 -15.87 -2.36
CA GLU A 36 -0.46 -17.18 -1.90
C GLU A 36 -1.62 -18.16 -1.64
N GLU A 37 -2.77 -17.71 -1.13
CA GLU A 37 -3.98 -18.55 -1.03
C GLU A 37 -4.58 -18.89 -2.41
N GLU A 38 -4.49 -18.01 -3.41
CA GLU A 38 -5.03 -18.25 -4.78
C GLU A 38 -4.23 -19.29 -5.57
N LYS A 39 -2.96 -19.56 -5.20
CA LYS A 39 -2.14 -20.61 -5.84
C LYS A 39 -2.24 -21.98 -5.15
N GLU A 40 -2.51 -22.02 -3.84
CA GLU A 40 -2.74 -23.26 -3.11
C GLU A 40 -4.10 -23.92 -3.44
N ALA A 41 -5.02 -23.19 -4.09
CA ALA A 41 -6.30 -23.73 -4.53
C ALA A 41 -6.23 -24.74 -5.70
N VAL A 42 -5.05 -24.99 -6.27
CA VAL A 42 -4.88 -25.84 -7.47
C VAL A 42 -4.71 -27.33 -7.14
N ASP A 43 -4.46 -27.73 -5.88
CA ASP A 43 -4.22 -29.13 -5.51
C ASP A 43 -5.11 -29.66 -4.36
N LYS A 44 -6.40 -29.32 -4.37
CA LYS A 44 -7.40 -30.01 -3.54
C LYS A 44 -8.16 -31.01 -4.39
N SER A 45 -7.84 -32.29 -4.21
CA SER A 45 -8.67 -33.41 -4.69
C SER A 45 -10.12 -33.19 -4.25
N MET A 46 -11.06 -33.38 -5.17
CA MET A 46 -12.50 -33.12 -5.01
C MET A 46 -13.04 -33.53 -3.64
N LYS A 47 -13.57 -32.57 -2.88
CA LYS A 47 -14.59 -32.86 -1.87
C LYS A 47 -15.89 -33.22 -2.62
N PRO A 48 -16.54 -34.36 -2.33
CA PRO A 48 -17.81 -34.70 -2.96
C PRO A 48 -18.86 -33.61 -2.69
N GLY A 49 -19.40 -32.99 -3.74
CA GLY A 49 -20.53 -32.03 -3.66
C GLY A 49 -20.19 -30.53 -3.77
N LEU A 50 -18.92 -30.15 -3.95
CA LEU A 50 -18.51 -28.77 -4.24
C LEU A 50 -18.65 -28.47 -5.75
N GLN A 51 -19.36 -27.39 -6.12
CA GLN A 51 -19.50 -26.93 -7.51
C GLN A 51 -18.91 -25.54 -7.69
N ARG A 52 -18.04 -25.39 -8.69
CA ARG A 52 -17.54 -24.08 -9.13
C ARG A 52 -18.47 -23.45 -10.15
N TYR A 53 -18.86 -22.20 -9.93
CA TYR A 53 -19.65 -21.41 -10.87
C TYR A 53 -18.80 -20.27 -11.43
N LEU A 54 -18.91 -20.06 -12.74
CA LEU A 54 -18.49 -18.86 -13.44
C LEU A 54 -19.65 -17.88 -13.44
N VAL A 55 -19.42 -16.65 -13.00
CA VAL A 55 -20.46 -15.64 -12.81
C VAL A 55 -20.04 -14.37 -13.54
N ALA A 56 -20.91 -13.85 -14.41
CA ALA A 56 -20.76 -12.53 -15.02
C ALA A 56 -21.57 -11.50 -14.23
N VAL A 57 -20.95 -10.36 -13.95
CA VAL A 57 -21.52 -9.28 -13.13
C VAL A 57 -21.37 -7.93 -13.82
N GLU A 58 -22.38 -7.09 -13.68
CA GLU A 58 -22.33 -5.67 -14.02
C GLU A 58 -22.54 -4.83 -12.77
N TYR A 59 -21.93 -3.65 -12.71
CA TYR A 59 -22.04 -2.76 -11.55
C TYR A 59 -21.71 -1.30 -11.87
N ILE A 60 -22.32 -0.42 -11.08
CA ILE A 60 -22.04 1.02 -11.05
C ILE A 60 -20.87 1.27 -10.09
N GLY A 61 -19.67 1.45 -10.64
CA GLY A 61 -18.42 1.54 -9.89
C GLY A 61 -18.34 2.68 -8.88
N THR A 62 -19.04 3.80 -9.12
CA THR A 62 -19.06 4.96 -8.21
C THR A 62 -19.74 4.68 -6.87
N ARG A 63 -20.38 3.51 -6.74
CA ARG A 63 -21.02 3.02 -5.52
C ARG A 63 -20.11 2.10 -4.70
N PHE A 64 -18.89 1.83 -5.18
CA PHE A 64 -17.95 0.89 -4.59
C PHE A 64 -16.55 1.51 -4.45
N CYS A 65 -15.85 1.11 -3.39
CA CYS A 65 -14.46 1.47 -3.11
C CYS A 65 -13.44 0.61 -3.89
N GLY A 66 -13.86 0.05 -5.02
CA GLY A 66 -13.09 -0.89 -5.83
C GLY A 66 -13.75 -2.26 -5.86
N SER A 67 -13.21 -3.15 -6.70
CA SER A 67 -13.79 -4.47 -6.87
C SER A 67 -13.34 -5.49 -5.82
N GLN A 68 -12.07 -5.42 -5.39
CA GLN A 68 -11.51 -6.36 -4.41
C GLN A 68 -12.10 -6.14 -3.03
N GLN A 69 -12.10 -7.21 -2.22
CA GLN A 69 -12.47 -7.13 -0.82
C GLN A 69 -11.55 -6.14 -0.10
N GLN A 70 -12.15 -5.30 0.73
CA GLN A 70 -11.45 -4.32 1.57
C GLN A 70 -12.20 -4.26 2.89
N LEU A 71 -11.44 -4.22 3.99
CA LEU A 71 -12.00 -4.05 5.32
C LEU A 71 -12.77 -2.73 5.39
N ASN A 72 -14.00 -2.77 5.92
CA ASN A 72 -14.85 -1.60 6.19
C ASN A 72 -15.24 -0.73 4.98
N HIS A 73 -15.06 -1.24 3.77
CA HIS A 73 -15.46 -0.56 2.55
C HIS A 73 -16.47 -1.41 1.77
N ARG A 74 -17.43 -0.74 1.14
CA ARG A 74 -18.37 -1.42 0.23
C ARG A 74 -17.65 -1.72 -1.08
N THR A 75 -17.42 -2.99 -1.34
CA THR A 75 -16.70 -3.49 -2.51
C THR A 75 -17.58 -4.43 -3.32
N VAL A 76 -17.23 -4.64 -4.59
CA VAL A 76 -17.96 -5.58 -5.47
C VAL A 76 -17.89 -7.00 -4.89
N VAL A 77 -16.70 -7.48 -4.54
CA VAL A 77 -16.51 -8.82 -3.96
C VAL A 77 -17.27 -8.96 -2.64
N GLY A 78 -17.23 -7.98 -1.75
CA GLY A 78 -17.89 -8.07 -0.45
C GLY A 78 -19.40 -8.18 -0.54
N VAL A 79 -20.02 -7.36 -1.38
CA VAL A 79 -21.48 -7.41 -1.63
C VAL A 79 -21.87 -8.73 -2.30
N LEU A 80 -21.06 -9.24 -3.23
CA LEU A 80 -21.29 -10.56 -3.83
C LEU A 80 -21.16 -11.68 -2.79
N GLN A 81 -20.11 -11.68 -1.97
CA GLN A 81 -19.90 -12.69 -0.92
C GLN A 81 -21.06 -12.69 0.08
N GLU A 82 -21.55 -11.52 0.48
CA GLU A 82 -22.71 -11.41 1.37
C GLU A 82 -23.98 -11.97 0.72
N ALA A 83 -24.23 -11.67 -0.55
CA ALA A 83 -25.39 -12.20 -1.29
C ALA A 83 -25.32 -13.72 -1.45
N PHE A 84 -24.13 -14.26 -1.77
CA PHE A 84 -23.91 -15.70 -1.81
C PHE A 84 -24.03 -16.35 -0.42
N HIS A 85 -23.54 -15.70 0.63
CA HIS A 85 -23.68 -16.16 2.01
C HIS A 85 -25.16 -16.28 2.43
N LYS A 86 -25.97 -15.27 2.12
CA LYS A 86 -27.43 -15.30 2.38
C LYS A 86 -28.14 -16.41 1.60
N PHE A 87 -27.71 -16.67 0.38
CA PHE A 87 -28.27 -17.72 -0.47
C PHE A 87 -27.87 -19.13 0.00
N ILE A 88 -26.59 -19.38 0.17
CA ILE A 88 -26.02 -20.72 0.43
C ILE A 88 -26.08 -21.06 1.93
N GLY A 89 -25.99 -20.05 2.80
CA GLY A 89 -25.98 -20.20 4.26
C GLY A 89 -24.59 -20.38 4.88
N GLN A 90 -23.53 -20.32 4.09
CA GLN A 90 -22.13 -20.41 4.52
C GLN A 90 -21.27 -19.42 3.74
N PRO A 91 -20.13 -18.94 4.30
CA PRO A 91 -19.25 -18.02 3.60
C PRO A 91 -18.67 -18.66 2.35
N VAL A 92 -18.45 -17.85 1.31
CA VAL A 92 -17.82 -18.27 0.05
C VAL A 92 -16.66 -17.34 -0.28
N THR A 93 -15.70 -17.85 -1.05
CA THR A 93 -14.60 -17.05 -1.62
C THR A 93 -14.93 -16.74 -3.08
N ILE A 94 -14.70 -15.50 -3.49
CA ILE A 94 -14.97 -15.02 -4.85
C ILE A 94 -13.70 -14.42 -5.44
N CYS A 95 -13.27 -14.94 -6.57
CA CYS A 95 -12.08 -14.46 -7.27
C CYS A 95 -12.46 -13.84 -8.62
N LEU A 96 -12.21 -12.54 -8.78
CA LEU A 96 -12.50 -11.77 -9.98
C LEU A 96 -11.48 -12.00 -11.10
N SER A 97 -11.95 -11.85 -12.34
CA SER A 97 -11.12 -11.87 -13.54
C SER A 97 -10.34 -10.57 -13.70
N SER A 98 -10.95 -9.42 -13.39
CA SER A 98 -10.27 -8.13 -13.40
C SER A 98 -10.53 -7.37 -12.11
N ARG A 99 -9.46 -6.87 -11.48
CA ARG A 99 -9.54 -5.93 -10.36
C ARG A 99 -9.79 -4.53 -10.94
N THR A 100 -10.82 -3.85 -10.48
CA THR A 100 -11.14 -2.47 -10.92
C THR A 100 -11.01 -1.50 -9.75
N ASP A 101 -10.44 -0.32 -10.01
CA ASP A 101 -10.28 0.75 -9.01
C ASP A 101 -11.64 1.26 -8.50
N ALA A 102 -11.61 1.98 -7.38
CA ALA A 102 -12.77 2.71 -6.89
C ALA A 102 -13.34 3.65 -7.96
N GLY A 103 -14.65 3.60 -8.18
CA GLY A 103 -15.33 4.41 -9.18
C GLY A 103 -15.32 3.87 -10.61
N VAL A 104 -14.62 2.76 -10.91
CA VAL A 104 -14.62 2.14 -12.25
C VAL A 104 -15.84 1.24 -12.40
N HIS A 105 -16.62 1.45 -13.46
CA HIS A 105 -17.83 0.67 -13.76
C HIS A 105 -17.47 -0.67 -14.43
N ALA A 106 -18.40 -1.61 -14.44
CA ALA A 106 -18.30 -2.80 -15.28
C ALA A 106 -19.63 -3.10 -15.96
N LEU A 107 -19.57 -3.28 -17.29
CA LEU A 107 -20.66 -3.83 -18.09
C LEU A 107 -20.64 -5.37 -18.05
N SER A 108 -19.45 -5.95 -17.89
CA SER A 108 -19.28 -7.40 -17.73
C SER A 108 -17.92 -7.72 -17.11
N ASN A 109 -17.85 -7.73 -15.78
CA ASN A 109 -16.75 -8.41 -15.06
C ASN A 109 -17.14 -9.88 -14.85
N VAL A 110 -16.15 -10.74 -14.68
CA VAL A 110 -16.38 -12.17 -14.46
C VAL A 110 -15.68 -12.60 -13.19
N CYS A 111 -16.30 -13.43 -12.36
CA CYS A 111 -15.68 -14.08 -11.21
C CYS A 111 -15.98 -15.58 -11.21
N HIS A 112 -15.24 -16.31 -10.37
CA HIS A 112 -15.64 -17.67 -10.01
C HIS A 112 -15.88 -17.78 -8.51
N VAL A 113 -16.78 -18.69 -8.14
CA VAL A 113 -17.18 -18.97 -6.76
C VAL A 113 -17.38 -20.46 -6.59
N ASP A 114 -16.85 -21.01 -5.50
CA ASP A 114 -17.09 -22.38 -5.09
C ASP A 114 -18.26 -22.41 -4.11
N ALA A 115 -19.27 -23.21 -4.44
CA ALA A 115 -20.48 -23.32 -3.63
C ALA A 115 -20.84 -24.79 -3.40
N GLU A 116 -20.95 -25.15 -2.12
CA GLU A 116 -21.47 -26.43 -1.66
C GLU A 116 -22.87 -26.21 -1.09
N ARG A 117 -23.80 -27.09 -1.45
CA ARG A 117 -25.18 -27.00 -1.00
C ARG A 117 -25.37 -27.93 0.20
N VAL A 118 -25.65 -27.36 1.37
CA VAL A 118 -25.86 -28.14 2.61
C VAL A 118 -27.34 -28.20 2.97
N SER A 119 -27.79 -29.37 3.46
CA SER A 119 -29.15 -29.58 3.92
C SER A 119 -29.44 -28.80 5.22
N LYS A 120 -30.43 -27.90 5.19
CA LYS A 120 -30.90 -27.20 6.40
C LYS A 120 -31.60 -28.13 7.40
N ARG A 121 -32.10 -29.29 6.93
CA ARG A 121 -32.86 -30.26 7.76
C ARG A 121 -31.94 -31.26 8.45
N LYS A 122 -30.78 -31.56 7.85
CA LYS A 122 -29.77 -32.49 8.36
C LYS A 122 -28.39 -31.86 8.26
N PRO A 123 -27.89 -31.23 9.34
CA PRO A 123 -26.56 -30.62 9.35
C PRO A 123 -25.48 -31.64 8.95
N GLY A 124 -24.65 -31.30 7.96
CA GLY A 124 -23.59 -32.16 7.43
C GLY A 124 -23.96 -33.00 6.19
N GLU A 125 -25.22 -33.03 5.77
CA GLU A 125 -25.63 -33.66 4.50
C GLU A 125 -25.41 -32.70 3.32
N VAL A 126 -24.58 -33.10 2.36
CA VAL A 126 -24.32 -32.36 1.11
C VAL A 126 -25.33 -32.77 0.04
N LEU A 127 -26.02 -31.78 -0.53
CA LEU A 127 -27.07 -31.94 -1.54
C LEU A 127 -26.50 -31.69 -2.95
N PRO A 128 -27.21 -32.13 -4.01
CA PRO A 128 -26.84 -31.82 -5.39
C PRO A 128 -26.72 -30.31 -5.63
N PRO A 129 -25.70 -29.84 -6.38
CA PRO A 129 -25.50 -28.43 -6.70
C PRO A 129 -26.74 -27.75 -7.31
N HIS A 130 -26.84 -26.44 -7.12
CA HIS A 130 -27.91 -25.66 -7.73
C HIS A 130 -27.71 -25.51 -9.24
N GLU A 131 -28.80 -25.53 -10.01
CA GLU A 131 -28.70 -25.15 -11.43
C GLU A 131 -28.26 -23.68 -11.56
N PRO A 132 -27.43 -23.32 -12.56
CA PRO A 132 -26.93 -21.95 -12.71
C PRO A 132 -28.04 -20.88 -12.78
N ALA A 133 -29.19 -21.20 -13.39
CA ALA A 133 -30.34 -20.30 -13.45
C ALA A 133 -30.93 -19.99 -12.07
N VAL A 134 -30.91 -20.95 -11.14
CA VAL A 134 -31.36 -20.78 -9.76
C VAL A 134 -30.39 -19.90 -9.00
N VAL A 135 -29.08 -20.14 -9.14
CA VAL A 135 -28.02 -19.32 -8.52
C VAL A 135 -28.18 -17.87 -8.95
N ARG A 136 -28.31 -17.60 -10.27
CA ARG A 136 -28.50 -16.24 -10.79
C ARG A 136 -29.71 -15.55 -10.19
N LYS A 137 -30.87 -16.20 -10.19
CA LYS A 137 -32.12 -15.64 -9.65
C LYS A 137 -32.03 -15.35 -8.16
N ALA A 138 -31.50 -16.30 -7.39
CA ALA A 138 -31.43 -16.19 -5.94
C ALA A 138 -30.43 -15.13 -5.47
N VAL A 139 -29.23 -15.08 -6.07
CA VAL A 139 -28.23 -14.07 -5.73
C VAL A 139 -28.74 -12.68 -6.14
N ASN A 140 -29.32 -12.53 -7.34
CA ASN A 140 -29.90 -11.24 -7.75
C ASN A 140 -31.04 -10.78 -6.82
N HIS A 141 -31.85 -11.69 -6.27
CA HIS A 141 -32.85 -11.32 -5.26
C HIS A 141 -32.22 -10.64 -4.04
N PHE A 142 -31.05 -11.12 -3.57
CA PHE A 142 -30.33 -10.48 -2.46
C PHE A 142 -29.61 -9.19 -2.85
N LEU A 143 -29.25 -9.01 -4.13
CA LEU A 143 -28.61 -7.78 -4.64
C LEU A 143 -29.63 -6.66 -4.97
N GLN A 144 -30.88 -7.01 -5.28
CA GLN A 144 -31.93 -6.06 -5.68
C GLN A 144 -32.23 -4.98 -4.63
N LYS A 145 -31.96 -5.24 -3.34
CA LYS A 145 -32.18 -4.26 -2.28
C LYS A 145 -31.38 -2.97 -2.49
N GLU A 146 -30.20 -3.07 -3.11
CA GLU A 146 -29.31 -1.94 -3.35
C GLU A 146 -29.29 -1.50 -4.82
N GLY A 147 -29.47 -2.43 -5.77
CA GLY A 147 -29.63 -2.11 -7.20
C GLY A 147 -28.38 -1.59 -7.93
N ASP A 148 -27.22 -1.56 -7.26
CA ASP A 148 -25.96 -1.05 -7.82
C ASP A 148 -25.11 -2.11 -8.55
N ILE A 149 -25.47 -3.39 -8.42
CA ILE A 149 -24.78 -4.56 -8.97
C ILE A 149 -25.80 -5.66 -9.32
N MET A 150 -25.56 -6.39 -10.41
CA MET A 150 -26.34 -7.59 -10.72
C MET A 150 -25.52 -8.65 -11.46
N LEU A 151 -25.96 -9.91 -11.34
CA LEU A 151 -25.47 -11.04 -12.11
C LEU A 151 -26.21 -11.10 -13.45
N THR A 152 -25.46 -11.11 -14.54
CA THR A 152 -25.99 -11.19 -15.91
C THR A 152 -26.04 -12.64 -16.40
N ASP A 153 -25.01 -13.44 -16.13
CA ASP A 153 -24.90 -14.85 -16.53
C ASP A 153 -24.23 -15.69 -15.44
N VAL A 154 -24.59 -16.98 -15.35
CA VAL A 154 -23.97 -17.96 -14.44
C VAL A 154 -23.83 -19.29 -15.18
N ARG A 155 -22.68 -19.94 -15.07
CA ARG A 155 -22.39 -21.25 -15.68
C ARG A 155 -21.62 -22.15 -14.73
N SER A 156 -21.84 -23.45 -14.81
CA SER A 156 -20.99 -24.42 -14.13
C SER A 156 -19.68 -24.59 -14.90
N VAL A 157 -18.56 -24.61 -14.18
CA VAL A 157 -17.23 -24.82 -14.77
C VAL A 157 -16.44 -25.86 -13.98
N PRO A 158 -15.41 -26.49 -14.57
CA PRO A 158 -14.53 -27.39 -13.85
C PRO A 158 -13.85 -26.72 -12.64
N SER A 159 -13.47 -27.53 -11.66
CA SER A 159 -12.84 -27.08 -10.41
C SER A 159 -11.44 -26.47 -10.59
N ASP A 160 -10.77 -26.72 -11.72
CA ASP A 160 -9.49 -26.10 -12.08
C ASP A 160 -9.66 -24.75 -12.80
N PHE A 161 -10.89 -24.31 -13.07
CA PHE A 161 -11.14 -23.04 -13.73
C PHE A 161 -10.83 -21.86 -12.81
N HIS A 162 -9.96 -20.94 -13.24
CA HIS A 162 -9.66 -19.70 -12.50
C HIS A 162 -9.96 -18.47 -13.36
N ALA A 163 -10.90 -17.62 -12.91
CA ALA A 163 -11.38 -16.47 -13.67
C ALA A 163 -10.28 -15.49 -14.09
N ARG A 164 -9.30 -15.20 -13.23
CA ARG A 164 -8.16 -14.31 -13.54
C ARG A 164 -7.19 -14.90 -14.58
N PHE A 165 -6.78 -16.15 -14.42
CA PHE A 165 -5.70 -16.76 -15.20
C PHE A 165 -6.20 -17.39 -16.52
N LYS A 166 -7.47 -17.83 -16.58
CA LYS A 166 -8.09 -18.35 -17.83
C LYS A 166 -8.73 -17.25 -18.70
N ALA A 167 -8.68 -15.98 -18.27
CA ALA A 167 -9.07 -14.84 -19.10
C ALA A 167 -8.07 -14.62 -20.24
N GLN A 168 -8.57 -14.70 -21.47
CA GLN A 168 -7.80 -14.50 -22.70
C GLN A 168 -7.66 -13.02 -23.04
N GLU A 169 -8.69 -12.23 -22.75
CA GLU A 169 -8.78 -10.83 -23.19
C GLU A 169 -9.66 -10.03 -22.24
N ARG A 170 -9.28 -8.76 -22.03
CA ARG A 170 -10.05 -7.76 -21.30
C ARG A 170 -10.23 -6.54 -22.19
N MET A 171 -11.45 -6.05 -22.30
CA MET A 171 -11.81 -4.87 -23.08
C MET A 171 -12.36 -3.79 -22.16
N TYR A 172 -11.78 -2.60 -22.23
CA TYR A 172 -12.20 -1.42 -21.49
C TYR A 172 -12.73 -0.34 -22.43
N PHE A 173 -13.75 0.38 -21.98
CA PHE A 173 -14.27 1.57 -22.64
C PHE A 173 -14.10 2.77 -21.73
N TYR A 174 -13.62 3.88 -22.26
CA TYR A 174 -13.57 5.14 -21.56
C TYR A 174 -14.46 6.17 -22.24
N ARG A 175 -15.44 6.71 -21.52
CA ARG A 175 -16.42 7.67 -22.03
C ARG A 175 -16.00 9.11 -21.72
N LEU A 176 -15.76 9.90 -22.76
CA LEU A 176 -15.51 11.34 -22.69
C LEU A 176 -16.69 12.11 -23.28
N LEU A 177 -17.07 13.20 -22.61
CA LEU A 177 -18.10 14.12 -23.09
C LEU A 177 -17.45 15.49 -23.32
N ASN A 178 -17.63 16.04 -24.51
CA ASN A 178 -16.98 17.25 -24.95
C ASN A 178 -17.99 18.35 -25.29
N GLY A 179 -17.74 19.54 -24.76
CA GLY A 179 -18.57 20.71 -25.02
C GLY A 179 -18.46 21.77 -23.92
N PRO A 180 -18.75 23.04 -24.25
CA PRO A 180 -18.54 24.17 -23.35
C PRO A 180 -19.58 24.27 -22.22
N GLU A 181 -20.75 23.64 -22.39
CA GLU A 181 -21.80 23.66 -21.37
C GLU A 181 -21.46 22.73 -20.19
N LEU A 182 -22.06 23.03 -19.03
CA LEU A 182 -21.97 22.15 -17.86
C LEU A 182 -22.56 20.77 -18.18
N LEU A 183 -21.95 19.73 -17.63
CA LEU A 183 -22.39 18.35 -17.81
C LEU A 183 -23.81 18.10 -17.28
N SER A 184 -24.53 17.15 -17.87
CA SER A 184 -25.81 16.68 -17.33
C SER A 184 -25.63 16.04 -15.94
N ILE A 185 -26.58 16.28 -15.04
CA ILE A 185 -26.61 15.66 -13.70
C ILE A 185 -26.64 14.12 -13.84
N PHE A 186 -27.30 13.62 -14.89
CA PHE A 186 -27.37 12.19 -15.19
C PHE A 186 -26.07 11.61 -15.76
N GLU A 187 -25.09 12.43 -16.10
CA GLU A 187 -23.82 11.98 -16.71
C GLU A 187 -22.61 12.19 -15.82
N LYS A 188 -22.75 12.95 -14.73
CA LYS A 188 -21.70 13.32 -13.77
C LYS A 188 -20.83 12.16 -13.33
N ASP A 189 -21.45 11.02 -13.04
CA ASP A 189 -20.80 9.82 -12.52
C ASP A 189 -20.55 8.75 -13.59
N ARG A 190 -20.73 9.08 -14.87
CA ARG A 190 -20.68 8.12 -16.00
C ARG A 190 -19.71 8.49 -17.12
N ALA A 191 -19.07 9.66 -17.06
CA ALA A 191 -18.13 10.12 -18.08
C ALA A 191 -17.14 11.15 -17.51
N TRP A 192 -16.08 11.41 -18.27
CA TRP A 192 -15.21 12.57 -18.07
C TRP A 192 -15.64 13.71 -18.99
N HIS A 193 -16.08 14.82 -18.40
CA HIS A 193 -16.37 16.04 -19.15
C HIS A 193 -15.09 16.85 -19.43
N VAL A 194 -14.94 17.25 -20.69
CA VAL A 194 -13.86 18.10 -21.20
C VAL A 194 -14.49 19.31 -21.89
N SER A 195 -14.20 20.50 -21.39
CA SER A 195 -14.76 21.77 -21.91
C SER A 195 -14.05 22.25 -23.17
N GLU A 196 -12.77 21.97 -23.28
CA GLU A 196 -11.87 22.34 -24.37
C GLU A 196 -12.17 21.50 -25.62
N GLU A 197 -12.09 22.08 -26.82
CA GLU A 197 -12.27 21.30 -28.05
C GLU A 197 -11.24 20.17 -28.15
N LEU A 198 -11.68 19.03 -28.68
CA LEU A 198 -10.84 17.85 -28.87
C LEU A 198 -10.60 17.59 -30.36
N ASP A 199 -9.33 17.51 -30.74
CA ASP A 199 -8.90 17.04 -32.04
C ASP A 199 -8.93 15.51 -32.10
N LEU A 200 -10.00 14.97 -32.70
CA LEU A 200 -10.18 13.52 -32.86
C LEU A 200 -9.06 12.88 -33.70
N ALA A 201 -8.57 13.53 -34.75
CA ALA A 201 -7.57 12.97 -35.63
C ALA A 201 -6.22 12.82 -34.89
N ALA A 202 -5.82 13.84 -34.14
CA ALA A 202 -4.60 13.79 -33.32
C ALA A 202 -4.69 12.70 -32.23
N MET A 203 -5.86 12.56 -31.59
CA MET A 203 -6.10 11.49 -30.61
C MET A 203 -6.01 10.09 -31.25
N GLN A 204 -6.50 9.91 -32.48
CA GLN A 204 -6.40 8.66 -33.22
C GLN A 204 -4.96 8.32 -33.59
N GLU A 205 -4.16 9.29 -34.02
CA GLU A 205 -2.73 9.08 -34.28
C GLU A 205 -1.97 8.72 -33.01
N ALA A 206 -2.26 9.37 -31.88
CA ALA A 206 -1.69 9.01 -30.58
C ALA A 206 -2.01 7.56 -30.16
N CYS A 207 -3.22 7.09 -30.45
CA CYS A 207 -3.60 5.71 -30.16
C CYS A 207 -2.73 4.71 -30.94
N LYS A 208 -2.45 4.97 -32.22
CA LYS A 208 -1.62 4.09 -33.07
C LYS A 208 -0.22 3.88 -32.52
N VAL A 209 0.39 4.92 -31.93
CA VAL A 209 1.73 4.84 -31.31
C VAL A 209 1.75 3.87 -30.12
N LEU A 210 0.67 3.81 -29.35
CA LEU A 210 0.59 3.04 -28.10
C LEU A 210 0.17 1.58 -28.30
N VAL A 211 -0.39 1.22 -29.45
CA VAL A 211 -0.72 -0.17 -29.81
C VAL A 211 0.57 -0.96 -30.04
N GLY A 212 0.59 -2.22 -29.59
CA GLY A 212 1.76 -3.11 -29.75
C GLY A 212 2.38 -3.55 -28.42
N HIS A 213 3.57 -4.14 -28.52
CA HIS A 213 4.30 -4.67 -27.38
C HIS A 213 5.33 -3.67 -26.88
N HIS A 214 5.08 -3.09 -25.70
CA HIS A 214 5.88 -1.98 -25.18
C HIS A 214 6.20 -2.15 -23.69
N ASP A 215 7.21 -1.42 -23.24
CA ASP A 215 7.46 -1.15 -21.83
C ASP A 215 6.52 -0.04 -21.36
N PHE A 216 5.46 -0.40 -20.64
CA PHE A 216 4.47 0.55 -20.14
C PHE A 216 4.81 1.10 -18.75
N SER A 217 6.10 1.19 -18.39
CA SER A 217 6.53 1.76 -17.10
C SER A 217 6.03 3.19 -16.86
N SER A 218 5.94 4.02 -17.90
CA SER A 218 5.35 5.37 -17.81
C SER A 218 3.83 5.37 -17.58
N PHE A 219 3.17 4.24 -17.85
CA PHE A 219 1.72 4.03 -17.71
C PHE A 219 1.41 3.04 -16.58
N ARG A 220 2.22 3.04 -15.51
CA ARG A 220 2.11 2.13 -14.38
C ARG A 220 2.08 2.91 -13.07
N ALA A 221 0.99 2.84 -12.31
CA ALA A 221 0.94 3.51 -11.01
C ALA A 221 1.84 2.84 -9.95
N SER A 222 2.28 3.64 -8.96
CA SER A 222 2.89 3.15 -7.72
C SER A 222 1.90 2.22 -7.00
N GLY A 223 2.33 1.01 -6.67
CA GLY A 223 1.44 -0.04 -6.12
C GLY A 223 1.03 -1.14 -7.12
N CYS A 224 1.42 -1.02 -8.40
CA CYS A 224 1.20 -2.10 -9.36
C CYS A 224 1.98 -3.38 -8.97
N GLN A 225 1.26 -4.46 -8.68
CA GLN A 225 1.81 -5.77 -8.26
C GLN A 225 2.44 -6.58 -9.41
N SER A 226 2.33 -6.11 -10.66
CA SER A 226 2.89 -6.83 -11.81
C SER A 226 4.42 -6.89 -11.77
N LYS A 227 4.99 -8.09 -11.88
CA LYS A 227 6.46 -8.31 -11.93
C LYS A 227 7.13 -7.66 -13.16
N SER A 228 6.42 -7.54 -14.28
CA SER A 228 6.93 -6.94 -15.52
C SER A 228 6.05 -5.78 -15.99
N PRO A 229 6.63 -4.64 -16.43
CA PRO A 229 5.90 -3.55 -17.07
C PRO A 229 5.60 -3.79 -18.55
N PHE A 230 6.17 -4.85 -19.16
CA PHE A 230 5.91 -5.16 -20.55
C PHE A 230 4.49 -5.67 -20.74
N ARG A 231 3.75 -5.06 -21.65
CA ARG A 231 2.40 -5.50 -22.06
C ARG A 231 2.24 -5.40 -23.56
N THR A 232 1.35 -6.22 -24.09
CA THR A 232 0.88 -6.12 -25.47
C THR A 232 -0.51 -5.51 -25.44
N LEU A 233 -0.65 -4.32 -26.03
CA LEU A 233 -1.94 -3.70 -26.24
C LEU A 233 -2.41 -4.09 -27.63
N GLU A 234 -3.43 -4.94 -27.71
CA GLU A 234 -3.95 -5.45 -28.99
C GLU A 234 -4.83 -4.42 -29.70
N GLU A 235 -5.46 -3.52 -28.94
CA GLU A 235 -6.26 -2.42 -29.48
C GLU A 235 -6.21 -1.21 -28.56
N LEU A 236 -6.06 -0.04 -29.17
CA LEU A 236 -6.36 1.26 -28.58
C LEU A 236 -6.95 2.13 -29.68
N SER A 237 -8.17 2.58 -29.51
CA SER A 237 -8.88 3.37 -30.52
C SER A 237 -9.77 4.41 -29.86
N VAL A 238 -10.04 5.51 -30.56
CA VAL A 238 -11.01 6.53 -30.14
C VAL A 238 -11.98 6.81 -31.28
N LEU A 239 -13.26 6.80 -30.95
CA LEU A 239 -14.35 7.03 -31.90
C LEU A 239 -15.36 8.01 -31.30
N GLU A 240 -15.86 8.91 -32.14
CA GLU A 240 -17.04 9.70 -31.80
C GLU A 240 -18.29 8.84 -31.95
N MET A 241 -19.15 8.90 -30.95
CA MET A 241 -20.36 8.09 -30.83
C MET A 241 -21.53 8.97 -30.42
N VAL A 242 -22.73 8.51 -30.73
CA VAL A 242 -23.97 9.15 -30.28
C VAL A 242 -24.12 8.95 -28.77
N SER A 243 -24.16 10.04 -28.01
CA SER A 243 -24.26 9.99 -26.54
C SER A 243 -25.64 9.45 -26.10
N THR A 244 -25.77 8.16 -25.80
CA THR A 244 -27.06 7.59 -25.37
C THR A 244 -26.99 6.95 -23.98
N PRO A 245 -27.79 7.43 -23.03
CA PRO A 245 -28.18 6.68 -21.83
C PRO A 245 -29.68 6.33 -21.79
N HIS A 246 -30.42 6.69 -22.86
CA HIS A 246 -31.85 6.58 -23.20
C HIS A 246 -32.88 7.12 -22.18
N PHE A 247 -33.24 8.39 -22.35
CA PHE A 247 -34.45 8.78 -23.10
C PHE A 247 -34.06 9.87 -24.11
N PRO A 248 -34.52 9.82 -25.37
CA PRO A 248 -34.25 10.87 -26.33
C PRO A 248 -35.00 12.15 -25.93
N SER A 249 -34.29 13.27 -25.95
CA SER A 249 -34.86 14.62 -25.82
C SER A 249 -35.89 14.89 -26.92
N ILE A 250 -36.80 15.86 -26.71
CA ILE A 250 -37.80 16.25 -27.74
C ILE A 250 -37.10 16.65 -29.04
N THR A 251 -35.97 17.35 -28.95
CA THR A 251 -35.12 17.72 -30.09
C THR A 251 -34.54 16.50 -30.83
N GLU A 252 -34.13 15.44 -30.12
CA GLU A 252 -33.69 14.18 -30.75
C GLU A 252 -34.84 13.42 -31.41
N ARG A 253 -36.08 13.57 -30.93
CA ARG A 253 -37.27 13.01 -31.58
C ARG A 253 -37.68 13.81 -32.82
N GLU A 254 -37.54 15.12 -32.79
CA GLU A 254 -37.85 16.00 -33.93
C GLU A 254 -36.79 15.88 -35.05
N GLN A 255 -35.51 15.65 -34.70
CA GLN A 255 -34.43 15.42 -35.66
C GLN A 255 -34.42 14.00 -36.25
N ASN A 256 -34.85 12.98 -35.50
CA ASN A 256 -35.02 11.63 -36.04
C ASN A 256 -36.36 11.46 -36.77
N GLY A 257 -37.39 12.23 -36.40
CA GLY A 257 -38.71 12.21 -37.04
C GLY A 257 -38.77 12.84 -38.43
N SER A 258 -37.73 13.59 -38.83
CA SER A 258 -37.64 14.16 -40.18
C SER A 258 -36.94 13.26 -41.21
N ASN A 259 -36.45 12.06 -40.81
CA ASN A 259 -35.60 11.24 -41.68
C ASN A 259 -36.01 9.76 -41.85
N GLU A 260 -37.17 9.30 -41.40
CA GLU A 260 -37.63 7.92 -41.68
C GLU A 260 -39.15 7.83 -41.95
N GLU A 261 -39.54 8.02 -43.21
CA GLU A 261 -40.54 7.14 -43.82
C GLU A 261 -39.78 5.90 -44.34
N GLY A 262 -39.92 4.73 -43.69
CA GLY A 262 -39.51 3.45 -44.29
C GLY A 262 -38.93 2.37 -43.38
N GLN A 263 -39.81 1.69 -42.63
CA GLN A 263 -39.86 0.24 -42.33
C GLN A 263 -38.59 -0.62 -42.11
N ASP A 264 -38.57 -1.25 -40.93
CA ASP A 264 -38.28 -2.67 -40.61
C ASP A 264 -36.98 -3.34 -41.13
N SER A 265 -36.10 -3.73 -40.19
CA SER A 265 -35.87 -5.15 -39.81
C SER A 265 -34.49 -5.42 -39.21
N PHE A 266 -34.47 -6.36 -38.27
CA PHE A 266 -33.33 -6.91 -37.56
C PHE A 266 -32.43 -7.81 -38.44
N CYS A 267 -31.11 -7.79 -38.13
CA CYS A 267 -30.17 -8.94 -38.11
C CYS A 267 -29.33 -9.34 -39.36
N ASN A 268 -28.03 -9.59 -39.07
CA ASN A 268 -27.04 -10.48 -39.72
C ASN A 268 -26.50 -10.19 -41.14
N LYS A 269 -25.22 -9.77 -41.22
CA LYS A 269 -24.09 -10.57 -41.77
C LYS A 269 -22.79 -9.74 -41.83
N CYS A 270 -21.70 -10.28 -41.27
CA CYS A 270 -20.34 -9.96 -41.71
C CYS A 270 -20.11 -10.51 -43.12
N LYS A 271 -19.61 -9.67 -44.04
CA LYS A 271 -18.53 -10.01 -44.99
C LYS A 271 -18.08 -8.78 -45.77
N THR A 272 -16.78 -8.50 -45.66
CA THR A 272 -15.86 -8.01 -46.70
C THR A 272 -16.37 -6.99 -47.72
N GLY A 273 -15.81 -5.79 -47.66
CA GLY A 273 -15.81 -4.82 -48.76
C GLY A 273 -15.62 -3.42 -48.23
N LEU A 274 -14.44 -2.85 -48.44
CA LEU A 274 -14.29 -1.40 -48.47
C LEU A 274 -15.32 -0.87 -49.50
N PRO A 275 -16.04 0.21 -49.17
CA PRO A 275 -15.90 1.37 -50.03
C PRO A 275 -15.71 2.65 -49.23
N THR A 276 -14.69 3.38 -49.65
CA THR A 276 -14.61 4.84 -49.59
C THR A 276 -15.97 5.47 -49.92
N GLY A 277 -16.57 6.14 -48.94
CA GLY A 277 -17.79 6.92 -49.09
C GLY A 277 -17.78 8.03 -48.07
N SER A 278 -17.33 9.21 -48.50
CA SER A 278 -17.46 10.46 -47.77
C SER A 278 -18.92 10.68 -47.41
N ILE A 279 -19.27 10.57 -46.12
CA ILE A 279 -20.54 11.13 -45.64
C ILE A 279 -20.36 12.65 -45.67
N SER A 280 -21.20 13.27 -46.48
CA SER A 280 -21.18 14.67 -46.87
C SER A 280 -21.21 15.62 -45.66
N ASN A 281 -20.34 16.61 -45.74
CA ASN A 281 -20.05 17.68 -44.78
C ASN A 281 -21.12 18.78 -44.71
N ASP A 282 -22.41 18.45 -44.77
CA ASP A 282 -23.43 19.49 -44.68
C ASP A 282 -24.12 19.43 -43.32
N ILE A 283 -23.87 20.51 -42.54
CA ILE A 283 -24.25 20.78 -41.14
C ILE A 283 -23.15 20.39 -40.13
N MET A 284 -21.97 21.03 -40.19
CA MET A 284 -21.20 21.47 -39.00
C MET A 284 -20.10 22.48 -39.40
N ALA A 285 -20.47 23.51 -40.17
CA ALA A 285 -19.68 24.73 -40.34
C ALA A 285 -20.61 25.93 -40.14
N GLY A 286 -21.20 26.01 -38.95
CA GLY A 286 -22.01 27.14 -38.52
C GLY A 286 -21.28 27.88 -37.41
N ASP A 287 -20.65 28.99 -37.81
CA ASP A 287 -20.18 30.11 -37.00
C ASP A 287 -20.27 29.97 -35.47
N SER A 288 -19.11 30.08 -34.83
CA SER A 288 -18.94 30.36 -33.40
C SER A 288 -19.45 31.75 -32.97
N LYS A 289 -20.41 32.32 -33.71
CA LYS A 289 -21.06 33.61 -33.46
C LYS A 289 -22.52 33.64 -33.92
N SER A 290 -23.35 32.70 -33.46
CA SER A 290 -24.78 33.03 -33.31
C SER A 290 -25.37 32.33 -32.09
N GLY A 291 -25.93 33.13 -31.19
CA GLY A 291 -26.82 32.63 -30.16
C GLY A 291 -28.12 32.20 -30.82
N ALA A 292 -28.12 31.05 -31.50
CA ALA A 292 -29.37 30.38 -31.83
C ALA A 292 -30.02 30.01 -30.49
N ASP A 293 -31.13 30.68 -30.19
CA ASP A 293 -31.96 30.41 -29.02
C ASP A 293 -32.46 28.97 -29.11
N LEU A 294 -31.86 28.07 -28.31
CA LEU A 294 -32.25 26.65 -28.29
C LEU A 294 -33.67 26.43 -27.76
N GLY A 295 -34.37 27.48 -27.32
CA GLY A 295 -35.66 27.39 -26.68
C GLY A 295 -35.53 27.14 -25.17
N PHE A 296 -36.54 27.56 -24.42
CA PHE A 296 -36.56 27.45 -22.96
C PHE A 296 -36.49 25.98 -22.50
N GLY A 297 -35.48 25.65 -21.70
CA GLY A 297 -35.30 24.33 -21.09
C GLY A 297 -34.56 23.29 -21.95
N ILE A 298 -34.12 23.64 -23.16
CA ILE A 298 -33.36 22.74 -24.04
C ILE A 298 -31.85 22.89 -23.77
N ARG A 299 -31.15 21.77 -23.56
CA ARG A 299 -29.70 21.73 -23.35
C ARG A 299 -28.96 21.39 -24.64
N ARG A 300 -27.78 21.96 -24.88
CA ARG A 300 -26.94 21.48 -25.98
C ARG A 300 -26.37 20.11 -25.62
N ARG A 301 -26.22 19.28 -26.65
CA ARG A 301 -25.66 17.94 -26.50
C ARG A 301 -24.14 18.01 -26.51
N HIS A 302 -23.50 17.36 -25.54
CA HIS A 302 -22.06 17.11 -25.58
C HIS A 302 -21.74 16.06 -26.64
N ARG A 303 -20.68 16.29 -27.41
CA ARG A 303 -20.09 15.26 -28.29
C ARG A 303 -19.53 14.14 -27.41
N CYS A 304 -19.77 12.90 -27.77
CA CYS A 304 -19.33 11.75 -26.96
C CYS A 304 -18.24 10.99 -27.68
N TYR A 305 -17.09 10.87 -27.04
CA TYR A 305 -15.99 10.04 -27.53
C TYR A 305 -15.83 8.82 -26.64
N VAL A 306 -15.63 7.66 -27.26
CA VAL A 306 -15.34 6.41 -26.57
C VAL A 306 -13.95 5.96 -26.95
N ILE A 307 -13.08 5.81 -25.95
CA ILE A 307 -11.76 5.20 -26.11
C ILE A 307 -11.88 3.72 -25.75
N THR A 308 -11.54 2.84 -26.67
CA THR A 308 -11.54 1.38 -26.48
C THR A 308 -10.11 0.92 -26.26
N ALA A 309 -9.87 0.13 -25.22
CA ALA A 309 -8.58 -0.50 -24.95
C ALA A 309 -8.75 -2.02 -24.76
N ARG A 310 -7.99 -2.82 -25.51
CA ARG A 310 -8.05 -4.29 -25.47
C ARG A 310 -6.66 -4.87 -25.27
N SER A 311 -6.53 -5.69 -24.24
CA SER A 311 -5.30 -6.41 -23.92
C SER A 311 -5.64 -7.73 -23.23
N ARG A 312 -4.77 -8.74 -23.33
CA ARG A 312 -4.79 -9.87 -22.39
C ARG A 312 -4.72 -9.41 -20.94
N SER A 313 -3.93 -8.38 -20.60
CA SER A 313 -3.83 -7.89 -19.22
C SER A 313 -3.34 -6.45 -19.16
N PHE A 314 -3.80 -5.71 -18.15
CA PHE A 314 -3.39 -4.32 -17.92
C PHE A 314 -2.60 -4.19 -16.62
N LEU A 315 -1.75 -3.17 -16.54
CA LEU A 315 -1.09 -2.72 -15.32
C LEU A 315 -2.06 -1.86 -14.48
N TYR A 316 -1.75 -1.69 -13.19
CA TYR A 316 -2.54 -0.83 -12.31
C TYR A 316 -2.58 0.61 -12.85
N HIS A 317 -3.80 1.14 -12.98
CA HIS A 317 -4.14 2.43 -13.60
C HIS A 317 -3.78 2.63 -15.08
N GLN A 318 -3.29 1.60 -15.79
CA GLN A 318 -2.74 1.76 -17.15
C GLN A 318 -3.71 2.44 -18.11
N VAL A 319 -4.95 1.97 -18.20
CA VAL A 319 -5.95 2.49 -19.16
C VAL A 319 -6.24 3.97 -18.88
N ARG A 320 -6.32 4.36 -17.60
CA ARG A 320 -6.62 5.75 -17.21
C ARG A 320 -5.46 6.70 -17.50
N LEU A 321 -4.22 6.21 -17.40
CA LEU A 321 -3.02 6.95 -17.78
C LEU A 321 -2.93 7.11 -19.31
N LEU A 322 -3.22 6.04 -20.07
CA LEU A 322 -3.30 6.11 -21.53
C LEU A 322 -4.35 7.15 -21.97
N VAL A 323 -5.54 7.10 -21.39
CA VAL A 323 -6.62 8.07 -21.67
C VAL A 323 -6.21 9.50 -21.32
N GLY A 324 -5.49 9.71 -20.22
CA GLY A 324 -4.99 11.03 -19.83
C GLY A 324 -4.07 11.63 -20.90
N VAL A 325 -3.15 10.82 -21.45
CA VAL A 325 -2.25 11.24 -22.54
C VAL A 325 -3.03 11.50 -23.82
N ILE A 326 -3.97 10.62 -24.19
CA ILE A 326 -4.82 10.80 -25.38
C ILE A 326 -5.63 12.11 -25.27
N LYS A 327 -6.24 12.39 -24.11
CA LYS A 327 -6.95 13.66 -23.86
C LYS A 327 -6.02 14.85 -24.06
N SER A 328 -4.81 14.82 -23.49
CA SER A 328 -3.84 15.91 -23.62
C SER A 328 -3.39 16.15 -25.06
N VAL A 329 -3.30 15.10 -25.88
CA VAL A 329 -3.07 15.25 -27.31
C VAL A 329 -4.29 15.90 -27.98
N GLY A 330 -5.50 15.45 -27.65
CA GLY A 330 -6.73 16.01 -28.18
C GLY A 330 -6.94 17.48 -27.85
N THR A 331 -6.52 17.94 -26.67
CA THR A 331 -6.57 19.37 -26.29
C THR A 331 -5.39 20.19 -26.81
N GLY A 332 -4.43 19.57 -27.50
CA GLY A 332 -3.24 20.24 -28.02
C GLY A 332 -2.14 20.52 -26.98
N ASP A 333 -2.30 20.04 -25.74
CA ASP A 333 -1.29 20.17 -24.67
C ASP A 333 -0.05 19.31 -24.95
N LEU A 334 -0.22 18.21 -25.70
CA LEU A 334 0.84 17.32 -26.15
C LEU A 334 0.75 17.11 -27.66
N LYS A 335 1.90 16.92 -28.31
CA LYS A 335 1.95 16.46 -29.71
C LYS A 335 2.00 14.94 -29.77
N VAL A 336 1.63 14.37 -30.91
CA VAL A 336 1.73 12.90 -31.15
C VAL A 336 3.16 12.39 -30.92
N SER A 337 4.19 13.16 -31.31
CA SER A 337 5.60 12.83 -31.04
C SER A 337 5.95 12.76 -29.55
N ASP A 338 5.22 13.48 -28.70
CA ASP A 338 5.44 13.43 -27.25
C ASP A 338 4.94 12.11 -26.66
N VAL A 339 3.98 11.44 -27.29
CA VAL A 339 3.46 10.13 -26.85
C VAL A 339 4.56 9.08 -26.89
N GLU A 340 5.32 9.03 -27.98
CA GLU A 340 6.47 8.13 -28.12
C GLU A 340 7.58 8.47 -27.12
N ARG A 341 7.84 9.76 -26.90
CA ARG A 341 8.80 10.22 -25.88
C ARG A 341 8.39 9.80 -24.47
N ILE A 342 7.10 9.91 -24.13
CA ILE A 342 6.56 9.50 -22.82
C ILE A 342 6.68 7.99 -22.65
N LEU A 343 6.33 7.21 -23.67
CA LEU A 343 6.47 5.75 -23.65
C LEU A 343 7.93 5.34 -23.40
N ASN A 344 8.88 5.99 -24.07
CA ASN A 344 10.31 5.73 -23.93
C ASN A 344 10.93 6.25 -22.62
N ALA A 345 10.31 7.21 -21.94
CA ALA A 345 10.83 7.81 -20.70
C ALA A 345 10.84 6.83 -19.51
N ARG A 346 10.03 5.77 -19.54
CA ARG A 346 9.89 4.74 -18.49
C ARG A 346 9.66 5.30 -17.08
N SER A 347 9.03 6.47 -16.97
CA SER A 347 8.78 7.17 -15.71
C SER A 347 7.35 7.70 -15.66
N VAL A 348 6.66 7.44 -14.55
CA VAL A 348 5.24 7.83 -14.34
C VAL A 348 5.06 9.34 -14.31
N THR A 349 6.08 10.10 -13.90
CA THR A 349 6.07 11.58 -13.88
C THR A 349 6.03 12.22 -15.27
N ALA A 350 6.30 11.46 -16.34
CA ALA A 350 6.21 11.95 -17.70
C ALA A 350 4.77 11.92 -18.25
N ALA A 351 3.85 11.20 -17.61
CA ALA A 351 2.47 11.05 -18.09
C ALA A 351 1.56 12.21 -17.66
N SER A 352 0.64 12.58 -18.54
CA SER A 352 -0.45 13.53 -18.27
C SER A 352 -1.29 13.15 -17.04
N PRO A 353 -2.06 14.10 -16.47
CA PRO A 353 -2.98 13.82 -15.37
C PRO A 353 -3.88 12.60 -15.66
N MET A 354 -3.87 11.65 -14.72
CA MET A 354 -4.64 10.41 -14.84
C MET A 354 -6.14 10.69 -15.00
N ALA A 355 -6.76 10.03 -15.96
CA ALA A 355 -8.18 10.17 -16.23
C ALA A 355 -9.05 9.75 -15.00
N PRO A 356 -10.17 10.42 -14.71
CA PRO A 356 -11.10 10.03 -13.65
C PRO A 356 -11.63 8.59 -13.80
N ALA A 357 -11.80 7.85 -12.70
CA ALA A 357 -12.29 6.47 -12.72
C ALA A 357 -13.73 6.32 -13.25
N ARG A 358 -14.61 7.29 -12.93
CA ARG A 358 -16.04 7.31 -13.28
C ARG A 358 -16.36 7.31 -14.78
N GLY A 359 -15.36 7.57 -15.63
CA GLY A 359 -15.49 7.46 -17.09
C GLY A 359 -15.08 6.09 -17.65
N LEU A 360 -14.44 5.24 -16.85
CA LEU A 360 -13.91 3.94 -17.26
C LEU A 360 -14.92 2.82 -16.97
N TYR A 361 -15.08 1.93 -17.95
CA TYR A 361 -15.94 0.76 -17.91
C TYR A 361 -15.12 -0.47 -18.30
N LEU A 362 -15.13 -1.51 -17.47
CA LEU A 362 -14.76 -2.85 -17.92
C LEU A 362 -15.90 -3.39 -18.80
N GLY A 363 -15.68 -3.41 -20.11
CA GLY A 363 -16.69 -3.74 -21.10
C GLY A 363 -16.94 -5.24 -21.22
N HIS A 364 -15.86 -6.00 -21.43
CA HIS A 364 -15.97 -7.44 -21.68
C HIS A 364 -14.73 -8.20 -21.21
N VAL A 365 -14.92 -9.44 -20.75
CA VAL A 365 -13.85 -10.38 -20.43
C VAL A 365 -14.07 -11.67 -21.21
N LYS A 366 -13.17 -11.95 -22.15
CA LYS A 366 -13.20 -13.19 -22.93
C LYS A 366 -12.48 -14.29 -22.16
N ASN A 367 -13.19 -15.36 -21.83
CA ASN A 367 -12.64 -16.54 -21.19
C ASN A 367 -12.65 -17.74 -22.16
N LEU A 368 -11.77 -18.73 -21.94
CA LEU A 368 -11.81 -19.97 -22.71
C LEU A 368 -13.22 -20.61 -22.59
N PRO A 369 -13.86 -21.03 -23.69
CA PRO A 369 -15.08 -21.81 -23.60
C PRO A 369 -14.71 -23.18 -23.03
N THR A 370 -15.26 -23.56 -21.88
CA THR A 370 -15.13 -24.93 -21.38
C THR A 370 -16.34 -25.72 -21.84
N LEU A 371 -16.07 -26.68 -22.74
CA LEU A 371 -16.88 -27.83 -23.14
C LEU A 371 -18.29 -27.53 -23.68
N THR A 372 -18.35 -27.40 -25.01
CA THR A 372 -19.53 -27.75 -25.80
C THR A 372 -19.88 -29.21 -25.51
N PHE A 373 -21.12 -29.46 -25.11
CA PHE A 373 -21.70 -30.80 -25.15
C PHE A 373 -21.52 -31.41 -26.54
N CYS A 374 -21.13 -32.68 -26.59
CA CYS A 374 -21.00 -33.47 -27.80
C CYS A 374 -22.28 -33.41 -28.65
N SER A 375 -22.16 -32.93 -29.89
CA SER A 375 -22.97 -33.38 -31.02
C SER A 375 -22.08 -33.28 -32.25
N GLY A 376 -21.85 -34.40 -32.90
CA GLY A 376 -20.82 -34.55 -33.92
C GLY A 376 -21.08 -33.79 -35.22
N SER A 377 -20.00 -33.37 -35.86
CA SER A 377 -19.77 -33.54 -37.30
C SER A 377 -18.37 -33.03 -37.67
N VAL A 378 -17.74 -33.82 -38.52
CA VAL A 378 -16.42 -33.73 -39.16
C VAL A 378 -16.11 -32.33 -39.75
N HIS A 379 -14.90 -31.78 -39.52
CA HIS A 379 -13.92 -31.43 -40.58
C HIS A 379 -12.72 -30.59 -40.09
N GLU A 380 -11.55 -31.08 -40.55
CA GLU A 380 -10.30 -30.43 -40.94
C GLU A 380 -9.37 -29.70 -39.95
N GLU A 381 -8.21 -30.33 -39.77
CA GLU A 381 -6.95 -29.79 -39.26
C GLU A 381 -6.34 -28.74 -40.19
N SER A 382 -5.75 -27.68 -39.61
CA SER A 382 -4.61 -26.99 -40.20
C SER A 382 -3.64 -26.60 -39.08
N GLY A 383 -2.43 -27.16 -39.13
CA GLY A 383 -1.44 -27.07 -38.06
C GLY A 383 -0.76 -25.70 -37.92
N HIS A 384 -0.50 -25.32 -36.68
CA HIS A 384 0.64 -24.46 -36.34
C HIS A 384 1.23 -24.93 -35.01
N LEU A 385 2.53 -25.24 -35.05
CA LEU A 385 3.35 -25.75 -33.96
C LEU A 385 3.38 -24.77 -32.77
N PRO A 386 3.18 -25.22 -31.52
CA PRO A 386 3.32 -24.37 -30.34
C PRO A 386 4.81 -24.21 -29.98
N VAL A 387 5.25 -22.95 -29.93
CA VAL A 387 6.50 -22.56 -29.27
C VAL A 387 6.31 -22.73 -27.76
N THR A 388 7.03 -23.67 -27.17
CA THR A 388 7.05 -23.90 -25.71
C THR A 388 7.74 -22.72 -25.00
N PRO A 389 7.13 -22.11 -23.97
CA PRO A 389 7.79 -21.13 -23.11
C PRO A 389 8.79 -21.83 -22.16
N PRO A 390 9.87 -21.14 -21.75
CA PRO A 390 10.88 -21.72 -20.86
C PRO A 390 10.33 -21.93 -19.44
N LYS A 391 10.75 -23.03 -18.80
CA LYS A 391 10.46 -23.34 -17.39
C LYS A 391 10.97 -22.23 -16.45
N PRO A 392 10.21 -21.86 -15.40
CA PRO A 392 10.70 -20.99 -14.35
C PRO A 392 11.74 -21.71 -13.48
N THR A 393 12.87 -21.05 -13.25
CA THR A 393 14.00 -21.51 -12.44
C THR A 393 13.64 -21.50 -10.94
N SER A 394 14.14 -22.48 -10.21
CA SER A 394 13.73 -22.97 -8.89
C SER A 394 14.22 -22.15 -7.67
N LEU A 395 13.96 -20.84 -7.59
CA LEU A 395 14.49 -20.00 -6.50
C LEU A 395 13.47 -19.05 -5.84
N ASP A 396 12.16 -19.38 -5.80
CA ASP A 396 11.13 -18.53 -5.18
C ASP A 396 10.78 -18.90 -3.72
N TRP A 397 11.22 -20.06 -3.19
CA TRP A 397 10.88 -20.53 -1.83
C TRP A 397 11.71 -19.89 -0.70
N ASP A 398 12.94 -19.43 -1.00
CA ASP A 398 13.89 -19.00 0.04
C ASP A 398 13.50 -17.65 0.70
N HIS A 399 12.80 -16.76 -0.02
CA HIS A 399 12.49 -15.40 0.43
C HIS A 399 11.53 -15.34 1.64
N ASN A 400 10.50 -16.19 1.67
CA ASN A 400 9.51 -16.19 2.76
C ASN A 400 10.10 -16.76 4.06
N VAL A 401 11.00 -17.75 3.96
CA VAL A 401 11.70 -18.33 5.12
C VAL A 401 12.65 -17.31 5.74
N LEU A 402 13.43 -16.59 4.92
CA LEU A 402 14.38 -15.57 5.37
C LEU A 402 13.69 -14.40 6.08
N SER A 403 12.58 -13.92 5.54
CA SER A 403 11.81 -12.82 6.13
C SER A 403 11.14 -13.23 7.45
N THR A 404 10.55 -14.43 7.49
CA THR A 404 10.00 -15.01 8.73
C THR A 404 11.07 -15.18 9.79
N ALA A 405 12.26 -15.68 9.41
CA ALA A 405 13.39 -15.79 10.32
C ALA A 405 13.83 -14.43 10.88
N ALA A 406 13.91 -13.37 10.04
CA ALA A 406 14.26 -12.03 10.50
C ALA A 406 13.24 -11.48 11.53
N SER A 407 11.95 -11.82 11.39
CA SER A 407 10.90 -11.41 12.34
C SER A 407 11.07 -12.02 13.74
N LEU A 408 11.84 -13.12 13.89
CA LEU A 408 12.16 -13.76 15.17
C LEU A 408 13.27 -13.03 15.96
N TYR A 409 13.60 -11.78 15.62
CA TYR A 409 14.59 -10.98 16.34
C TYR A 409 14.41 -10.97 17.87
N PRO A 410 13.20 -10.74 18.45
CA PRO A 410 13.02 -10.79 19.89
C PRO A 410 13.44 -12.14 20.49
N LEU A 411 13.22 -13.24 19.77
CA LEU A 411 13.61 -14.58 20.20
C LEU A 411 15.14 -14.73 20.21
N TYR A 412 15.82 -14.31 19.15
CA TYR A 412 17.29 -14.43 19.05
C TYR A 412 18.00 -13.62 20.14
N VAL A 413 17.60 -12.37 20.35
CA VAL A 413 18.25 -11.50 21.34
C VAL A 413 17.94 -11.96 22.78
N THR A 414 16.72 -12.45 23.05
CA THR A 414 16.35 -12.97 24.37
C THR A 414 17.06 -14.30 24.66
N ALA A 415 17.04 -15.24 23.72
CA ALA A 415 17.74 -16.52 23.87
C ALA A 415 19.26 -16.31 24.01
N GLY A 416 19.84 -15.42 23.22
CA GLY A 416 21.25 -15.04 23.32
C GLY A 416 21.59 -14.36 24.64
N GLY A 417 20.70 -13.50 25.17
CA GLY A 417 20.87 -12.87 26.49
C GLY A 417 20.81 -13.89 27.64
N ILE A 418 19.85 -14.81 27.60
CA ILE A 418 19.77 -15.93 28.55
C ILE A 418 21.03 -16.79 28.45
N PHE A 419 21.48 -17.11 27.24
CA PHE A 419 22.71 -17.87 27.03
C PHE A 419 23.95 -17.13 27.56
N ALA A 420 24.04 -15.81 27.38
CA ALA A 420 25.09 -14.96 27.92
C ALA A 420 25.09 -14.93 29.46
N CYS A 421 23.92 -15.07 30.10
CA CYS A 421 23.81 -15.22 31.56
C CYS A 421 24.50 -16.51 32.05
N PHE A 422 24.32 -17.63 31.36
CA PHE A 422 24.87 -18.93 31.79
C PHE A 422 26.31 -19.16 31.31
N TYR A 423 26.63 -18.74 30.08
CA TYR A 423 27.89 -18.99 29.41
C TYR A 423 28.52 -17.69 28.85
N PRO A 424 28.91 -16.74 29.72
CA PRO A 424 29.45 -15.44 29.27
C PRO A 424 30.75 -15.57 28.45
N SER A 425 31.53 -16.63 28.68
CA SER A 425 32.77 -16.91 27.92
C SER A 425 32.50 -17.12 26.42
N ALA A 426 31.30 -17.56 26.03
CA ALA A 426 30.94 -17.83 24.64
C ALA A 426 30.97 -16.56 23.75
N PHE A 427 30.79 -15.38 24.34
CA PHE A 427 30.80 -14.10 23.63
C PHE A 427 32.13 -13.34 23.77
N SER A 428 33.06 -13.85 24.58
CA SER A 428 34.31 -13.16 24.91
C SER A 428 35.22 -12.93 23.70
N TRP A 429 35.18 -13.80 22.67
CA TRP A 429 35.96 -13.64 21.45
C TRP A 429 35.58 -12.38 20.66
N PHE A 430 34.30 -12.00 20.72
CA PHE A 430 33.76 -10.81 20.07
C PHE A 430 34.00 -9.58 20.94
N ALA A 431 33.75 -9.72 22.24
CA ALA A 431 33.83 -8.64 23.21
C ALA A 431 35.28 -8.16 23.44
N LYS A 432 36.26 -9.07 23.50
CA LYS A 432 37.70 -8.77 23.60
C LYS A 432 38.26 -7.97 22.42
N ARG A 433 37.56 -7.96 21.27
CA ARG A 433 37.91 -7.16 20.08
C ARG A 433 37.22 -5.79 20.06
N GLY A 434 36.46 -5.44 21.10
CA GLY A 434 35.84 -4.13 21.24
C GLY A 434 36.88 -3.02 21.44
N PRO A 435 36.64 -1.77 21.01
CA PRO A 435 35.44 -1.26 20.32
C PRO A 435 35.33 -1.60 18.83
N ALA A 436 36.41 -2.09 18.20
CA ALA A 436 36.47 -2.34 16.76
C ALA A 436 35.44 -3.38 16.27
N SER A 437 35.23 -4.48 17.00
CA SER A 437 34.22 -5.50 16.65
C SER A 437 32.79 -4.94 16.70
N TYR A 438 32.48 -4.10 17.70
CA TYR A 438 31.18 -3.43 17.83
C TYR A 438 30.95 -2.46 16.68
N SER A 439 31.92 -1.59 16.38
CA SER A 439 31.85 -0.63 15.26
C SER A 439 31.75 -1.33 13.90
N LEU A 440 32.49 -2.42 13.68
CA LEU A 440 32.41 -3.19 12.44
C LEU A 440 31.04 -3.85 12.28
N SER A 441 30.51 -4.48 13.33
CA SER A 441 29.19 -5.10 13.30
C SER A 441 28.09 -4.07 13.01
N LEU A 442 28.12 -2.92 13.70
CA LEU A 442 27.19 -1.83 13.41
C LEU A 442 27.35 -1.28 11.99
N GLY A 443 28.58 -1.11 11.51
CA GLY A 443 28.84 -0.70 10.13
C GLY A 443 28.24 -1.66 9.10
N LEU A 444 28.31 -2.97 9.34
CA LEU A 444 27.67 -3.97 8.46
C LEU A 444 26.14 -3.94 8.56
N ILE A 445 25.57 -3.69 9.75
CA ILE A 445 24.12 -3.49 9.93
C ILE A 445 23.65 -2.25 9.15
N MET A 446 24.41 -1.15 9.23
CA MET A 446 24.10 0.11 8.53
C MET A 446 24.33 0.00 7.01
N LEU A 447 25.32 -0.78 6.57
CA LEU A 447 25.50 -1.16 5.16
C LEU A 447 24.31 -1.97 4.65
N SER A 448 23.85 -2.96 5.42
CA SER A 448 22.67 -3.78 5.12
C SER A 448 21.43 -2.90 4.90
N MET A 449 21.21 -1.91 5.76
CA MET A 449 20.18 -0.89 5.58
C MET A 449 20.41 -0.06 4.30
N GLY A 450 21.63 0.41 4.05
CA GLY A 450 21.98 1.16 2.85
C GLY A 450 21.71 0.42 1.54
N LEU A 451 21.92 -0.91 1.51
CA LEU A 451 21.61 -1.78 0.35
C LEU A 451 20.11 -1.90 0.06
N THR A 452 19.25 -1.55 1.03
CA THR A 452 17.78 -1.57 0.89
C THR A 452 17.19 -0.20 0.57
N LEU A 453 18.00 0.87 0.56
CA LEU A 453 17.54 2.26 0.44
C LEU A 453 18.11 2.95 -0.80
N GLU A 454 17.24 3.32 -1.74
CA GLU A 454 17.61 4.22 -2.83
C GLU A 454 17.46 5.68 -2.38
N LEU A 455 18.57 6.43 -2.33
CA LEU A 455 18.57 7.81 -1.81
C LEU A 455 17.62 8.74 -2.57
N LYS A 456 17.42 8.50 -3.88
CA LYS A 456 16.47 9.25 -4.71
C LYS A 456 15.01 9.07 -4.24
N ASP A 457 14.65 7.87 -3.78
CA ASP A 457 13.28 7.55 -3.35
C ASP A 457 13.02 8.16 -1.97
N LEU A 458 14.04 8.16 -1.10
CA LEU A 458 14.00 8.83 0.19
C LEU A 458 13.82 10.35 0.02
N ILE A 459 14.60 10.97 -0.88
CA ILE A 459 14.46 12.40 -1.19
C ILE A 459 13.08 12.69 -1.80
N ALA A 460 12.61 11.87 -2.73
CA ALA A 460 11.31 12.05 -3.36
C ALA A 460 10.18 11.99 -2.33
N LEU A 461 10.19 11.02 -1.43
CA LEU A 461 9.17 10.88 -0.40
C LEU A 461 9.26 11.98 0.67
N PHE A 462 10.48 12.42 1.02
CA PHE A 462 10.68 13.60 1.87
C PHE A 462 10.03 14.85 1.27
N MET A 463 10.19 15.07 -0.04
CA MET A 463 9.60 16.23 -0.73
C MET A 463 8.07 16.13 -0.86
N GLN A 464 7.50 14.92 -0.85
CA GLN A 464 6.05 14.73 -0.90
C GLN A 464 5.36 14.98 0.45
N ARG A 465 5.98 14.60 1.58
CA ARG A 465 5.38 14.66 2.92
C ARG A 465 6.31 15.28 3.98
N PRO A 466 6.88 16.48 3.75
CA PRO A 466 7.95 17.02 4.61
C PRO A 466 7.49 17.30 6.04
N LEU A 467 6.24 17.75 6.22
CA LEU A 467 5.72 18.12 7.54
C LEU A 467 5.59 16.91 8.48
N SER A 468 5.05 15.79 7.99
CA SER A 468 4.92 14.57 8.80
C SER A 468 6.29 14.02 9.22
N ILE A 469 7.25 14.00 8.29
CA ILE A 469 8.60 13.50 8.55
C ILE A 469 9.33 14.40 9.55
N LEU A 470 9.32 15.71 9.32
CA LEU A 470 9.99 16.67 10.20
C LEU A 470 9.38 16.65 11.60
N TYR A 471 8.05 16.58 11.70
CA TYR A 471 7.36 16.46 12.99
C TYR A 471 7.85 15.25 13.77
N GLY A 472 7.87 14.07 13.14
CA GLY A 472 8.31 12.86 13.83
C GLY A 472 9.82 12.84 14.12
N CYS A 473 10.66 13.47 13.29
CA CYS A 473 12.08 13.70 13.63
C CYS A 473 12.24 14.60 14.87
N VAL A 474 11.45 15.68 14.98
CA VAL A 474 11.43 16.54 16.17
C VAL A 474 10.94 15.76 17.38
N ALA A 475 9.89 14.95 17.24
CA ALA A 475 9.38 14.10 18.30
C ALA A 475 10.45 13.11 18.79
N GLN A 476 11.17 12.44 17.89
CA GLN A 476 12.28 11.52 18.20
C GLN A 476 13.34 12.18 19.07
N PHE A 477 13.89 13.30 18.62
CA PHE A 477 15.01 13.98 19.28
C PHE A 477 14.58 14.89 20.45
N THR A 478 13.29 14.91 20.80
CA THR A 478 12.78 15.66 21.95
C THR A 478 12.26 14.71 23.03
N ILE A 479 11.35 13.80 22.69
CA ILE A 479 10.66 12.93 23.65
C ILE A 479 11.66 11.99 24.32
N MET A 480 12.42 11.23 23.54
CA MET A 480 13.30 10.19 24.09
C MET A 480 14.46 10.75 24.93
N PRO A 481 15.17 11.82 24.50
CA PRO A 481 16.18 12.45 25.35
C PRO A 481 15.61 13.06 26.63
N ALA A 482 14.45 13.73 26.55
CA ALA A 482 13.81 14.34 27.72
C ALA A 482 13.41 13.26 28.74
N PHE A 483 12.77 12.18 28.30
CA PHE A 483 12.42 11.07 29.20
C PHE A 483 13.64 10.32 29.71
N GLY A 484 14.72 10.20 28.92
CA GLY A 484 15.99 9.65 29.39
C GLY A 484 16.55 10.42 30.60
N LEU A 485 16.46 11.75 30.58
CA LEU A 485 16.86 12.61 31.71
C LEU A 485 15.87 12.56 32.89
N ILE A 486 14.56 12.58 32.61
CA ILE A 486 13.51 12.56 33.66
C ILE A 486 13.58 11.24 34.43
N ILE A 487 13.65 10.11 33.73
CA ILE A 487 13.68 8.78 34.35
C ILE A 487 14.98 8.56 35.11
N SER A 488 16.12 9.00 34.56
CA SER A 488 17.40 8.84 35.26
C SER A 488 17.44 9.58 36.60
N LYS A 489 16.88 10.79 36.65
CA LYS A 489 16.73 11.56 37.89
C LYS A 489 15.67 10.97 38.82
N ALA A 490 14.51 10.57 38.30
CA ALA A 490 13.41 10.04 39.10
C ALA A 490 13.77 8.72 39.80
N LEU A 491 14.56 7.87 39.15
CA LEU A 491 15.03 6.59 39.72
C LEU A 491 16.37 6.71 40.47
N GLY A 492 16.98 7.89 40.50
CA GLY A 492 18.27 8.11 41.17
C GLY A 492 19.41 7.25 40.61
N LEU A 493 19.49 7.10 39.27
CA LEU A 493 20.47 6.23 38.64
C LEU A 493 21.91 6.74 38.85
N SER A 494 22.86 5.81 38.96
CA SER A 494 24.29 6.16 39.04
C SER A 494 24.73 6.96 37.80
N PRO A 495 25.77 7.82 37.89
CA PRO A 495 26.17 8.69 36.79
C PRO A 495 26.42 7.95 35.46
N SER A 496 27.08 6.79 35.50
CA SER A 496 27.33 5.97 34.30
C SER A 496 26.05 5.42 33.67
N LEU A 497 25.10 4.97 34.49
CA LEU A 497 23.81 4.45 34.00
C LEU A 497 22.91 5.57 33.48
N SER A 498 22.92 6.73 34.15
CA SER A 498 22.23 7.94 33.69
C SER A 498 22.73 8.38 32.31
N VAL A 499 24.05 8.44 32.12
CA VAL A 499 24.66 8.78 30.82
C VAL A 499 24.26 7.74 29.77
N GLY A 500 24.30 6.45 30.10
CA GLY A 500 23.89 5.38 29.18
C GLY A 500 22.43 5.47 28.75
N LEU A 501 21.52 5.79 29.68
CA LEU A 501 20.10 5.96 29.39
C LEU A 501 19.81 7.23 28.56
N ILE A 502 20.48 8.34 28.87
CA ILE A 502 20.38 9.58 28.10
C ILE A 502 20.94 9.38 26.69
N LEU A 503 22.11 8.76 26.55
CA LEU A 503 22.73 8.44 25.26
C LEU A 503 21.80 7.56 24.41
N LEU A 504 21.17 6.55 25.01
CA LEU A 504 20.16 5.74 24.36
C LEU A 504 19.00 6.59 23.85
N GLY A 505 18.46 7.50 24.67
CA GLY A 505 17.37 8.40 24.27
C GLY A 505 17.76 9.38 23.16
N CYS A 506 19.04 9.76 23.08
CA CYS A 506 19.60 10.62 22.03
C CYS A 506 19.87 9.90 20.70
N CYS A 507 19.75 8.58 20.64
CA CYS A 507 19.95 7.82 19.41
C CYS A 507 18.81 8.09 18.40
N PRO A 508 19.03 7.81 17.10
CA PRO A 508 17.97 7.85 16.09
C PRO A 508 17.05 6.63 16.21
N GLY A 509 15.99 6.61 15.40
CA GLY A 509 15.11 5.45 15.27
C GLY A 509 15.87 4.19 14.86
N GLY A 510 15.43 3.03 15.36
CA GLY A 510 16.05 1.74 15.08
C GLY A 510 15.41 1.05 13.88
N THR A 511 16.20 0.40 13.01
CA THR A 511 15.73 -0.22 11.76
C THR A 511 14.65 -1.29 11.91
N ALA A 512 14.53 -1.90 13.10
CA ALA A 512 13.46 -2.83 13.42
C ALA A 512 12.07 -2.16 13.49
N SER A 513 12.01 -0.83 13.66
CA SER A 513 10.77 -0.05 13.64
C SER A 513 9.99 -0.26 12.35
N ASN A 514 10.67 -0.38 11.21
CA ASN A 514 10.02 -0.57 9.90
C ASN A 514 9.19 -1.87 9.86
N VAL A 515 9.71 -2.95 10.42
CA VAL A 515 9.03 -4.25 10.49
C VAL A 515 7.89 -4.19 11.51
N VAL A 516 8.11 -3.55 12.65
CA VAL A 516 7.06 -3.40 13.68
C VAL A 516 5.94 -2.48 13.21
N THR A 517 6.23 -1.42 12.47
CA THR A 517 5.25 -0.53 11.82
C THR A 517 4.41 -1.29 10.81
N LEU A 518 5.01 -2.21 10.05
CA LEU A 518 4.27 -3.10 9.15
C LEU A 518 3.30 -4.00 9.94
N LEU A 519 3.78 -4.65 11.02
CA LEU A 519 2.93 -5.49 11.88
C LEU A 519 1.79 -4.70 12.54
N ALA A 520 2.04 -3.44 12.89
CA ALA A 520 1.08 -2.54 13.51
C ALA A 520 0.05 -1.94 12.55
N GLN A 521 0.08 -2.26 11.25
CA GLN A 521 -0.71 -1.58 10.22
C GLN A 521 -0.49 -0.06 10.20
N GLY A 522 0.75 0.38 10.43
CA GLY A 522 1.15 1.79 10.38
C GLY A 522 1.64 2.24 8.99
N ASP A 523 1.93 3.53 8.85
CA ASP A 523 2.51 4.11 7.62
C ASP A 523 4.00 3.71 7.48
N VAL A 524 4.24 2.56 6.84
CA VAL A 524 5.59 2.01 6.62
C VAL A 524 6.51 2.95 5.81
N PRO A 525 6.07 3.55 4.69
CA PRO A 525 6.90 4.52 3.97
C PRO A 525 7.33 5.71 4.85
N LEU A 526 6.44 6.22 5.70
CA LEU A 526 6.77 7.26 6.67
C LEU A 526 7.84 6.79 7.67
N SER A 527 7.70 5.58 8.23
CA SER A 527 8.69 4.98 9.15
C SER A 527 10.07 4.94 8.50
N ILE A 528 10.18 4.37 7.29
CA ILE A 528 11.47 4.20 6.60
C ILE A 528 12.19 5.53 6.39
N VAL A 529 11.48 6.56 5.92
CA VAL A 529 12.09 7.87 5.67
C VAL A 529 12.40 8.58 6.97
N MET A 530 11.57 8.43 7.99
CA MET A 530 11.85 8.99 9.31
C MET A 530 13.08 8.35 9.95
N THR A 531 13.25 7.02 9.86
CA THR A 531 14.47 6.33 10.30
C THR A 531 15.68 6.85 9.54
N GLY A 532 15.58 6.98 8.21
CA GLY A 532 16.68 7.52 7.41
C GLY A 532 17.05 8.96 7.78
N CYS A 533 16.07 9.85 7.92
CA CYS A 533 16.28 11.25 8.31
C CYS A 533 16.85 11.38 9.72
N THR A 534 16.32 10.64 10.70
CA THR A 534 16.84 10.67 12.07
C THR A 534 18.25 10.09 12.13
N THR A 535 18.53 9.01 11.38
CA THR A 535 19.86 8.39 11.28
C THR A 535 20.90 9.34 10.70
N LEU A 536 20.56 10.10 9.65
CA LEU A 536 21.43 11.15 9.12
C LEU A 536 21.59 12.32 10.11
N GLY A 537 20.50 12.75 10.74
CA GLY A 537 20.51 13.80 11.75
C GLY A 537 21.31 13.45 13.01
N ALA A 538 21.43 12.16 13.34
CA ALA A 538 22.13 11.65 14.51
C ALA A 538 23.61 12.08 14.57
N VAL A 539 24.26 12.30 13.41
CA VAL A 539 25.64 12.79 13.35
C VAL A 539 25.84 14.07 14.14
N LEU A 540 24.82 14.94 14.16
CA LEU A 540 24.88 16.22 14.85
C LEU A 540 24.06 16.20 16.14
N LEU A 541 22.82 15.68 16.08
CA LEU A 541 21.87 15.77 17.17
C LEU A 541 22.23 14.84 18.33
N THR A 542 22.68 13.61 18.08
CA THR A 542 23.01 12.66 19.15
C THR A 542 24.16 13.17 20.03
N PRO A 543 25.32 13.61 19.49
CA PRO A 543 26.39 14.16 20.31
C PRO A 543 26.01 15.46 21.02
N PHE A 544 25.29 16.35 20.33
CA PHE A 544 24.86 17.63 20.88
C PHE A 544 23.93 17.46 22.08
N LEU A 545 22.87 16.65 21.92
CA LEU A 545 21.91 16.36 22.99
C LEU A 545 22.56 15.60 24.14
N THR A 546 23.43 14.63 23.84
CA THR A 546 24.18 13.90 24.89
C THR A 546 25.07 14.85 25.68
N LYS A 547 25.78 15.77 25.03
CA LYS A 547 26.62 16.76 25.73
C LYS A 547 25.79 17.69 26.63
N ILE A 548 24.64 18.17 26.16
CA ILE A 548 23.78 19.07 26.94
C ILE A 548 23.16 18.35 28.14
N LEU A 549 22.64 17.14 27.92
CA LEU A 549 21.85 16.43 28.93
C LEU A 549 22.72 15.62 29.90
N ALA A 550 23.79 14.99 29.43
CA ALA A 550 24.65 14.11 30.20
C ALA A 550 26.01 14.73 30.59
N GLY A 551 26.40 15.85 29.96
CA GLY A 551 27.69 16.51 30.19
C GLY A 551 27.89 17.06 31.61
N THR A 552 26.81 17.15 32.40
CA THR A 552 26.86 17.49 33.83
C THR A 552 27.21 16.29 34.72
N CYS A 553 27.00 15.05 34.23
CA CYS A 553 27.33 13.82 34.95
C CYS A 553 28.76 13.36 34.68
N VAL A 554 29.17 13.37 33.41
CA VAL A 554 30.47 12.87 32.92
C VAL A 554 30.90 13.75 31.73
N PRO A 555 32.20 14.07 31.55
CA PRO A 555 32.66 14.81 30.37
C PRO A 555 32.32 14.05 29.08
N VAL A 556 31.66 14.74 28.14
CA VAL A 556 31.23 14.19 26.84
C VAL A 556 32.02 14.84 25.71
N ASP A 557 32.80 14.03 24.97
CA ASP A 557 33.44 14.47 23.73
C ASP A 557 32.44 14.41 22.55
N ALA A 558 31.70 15.50 22.37
CA ALA A 558 30.72 15.60 21.28
C ALA A 558 31.35 15.52 19.88
N ILE A 559 32.61 15.96 19.71
CA ILE A 559 33.26 15.93 18.41
C ILE A 559 33.64 14.48 18.08
N GLY A 560 34.26 13.77 19.03
CA GLY A 560 34.56 12.34 18.89
C GLY A 560 33.32 11.50 18.60
N LEU A 561 32.23 11.73 19.34
CA LEU A 561 30.94 11.08 19.12
C LEU A 561 30.38 11.36 17.72
N SER A 562 30.48 12.60 17.23
CA SER A 562 30.02 12.99 15.89
C SER A 562 30.80 12.30 14.79
N ILE A 563 32.14 12.31 14.87
CA ILE A 563 33.02 11.63 13.91
C ILE A 563 32.73 10.13 13.88
N SER A 564 32.58 9.51 15.04
CA SER A 564 32.29 8.08 15.13
C SER A 564 30.92 7.74 14.55
N THR A 565 29.92 8.58 14.79
CA THR A 565 28.59 8.42 14.20
C THR A 565 28.65 8.54 12.67
N LEU A 566 29.36 9.54 12.15
CA LEU A 566 29.56 9.71 10.70
C LEU A 566 30.22 8.48 10.08
N GLN A 567 31.30 7.98 10.69
CA GLN A 567 32.09 6.86 10.19
C GLN A 567 31.35 5.51 10.27
N VAL A 568 30.66 5.24 11.37
CA VAL A 568 30.04 3.93 11.62
C VAL A 568 28.62 3.82 11.05
N VAL A 569 27.95 4.96 10.85
CA VAL A 569 26.55 4.99 10.40
C VAL A 569 26.42 5.52 8.98
N VAL A 570 26.80 6.77 8.75
CA VAL A 570 26.51 7.46 7.48
C VAL A 570 27.34 6.92 6.33
N VAL A 571 28.64 6.71 6.54
CA VAL A 571 29.54 6.19 5.50
C VAL A 571 29.06 4.81 4.98
N PRO A 572 28.74 3.81 5.84
CA PRO A 572 28.19 2.54 5.37
C PRO A 572 26.84 2.64 4.67
N ILE A 573 25.93 3.51 5.12
CA ILE A 573 24.62 3.72 4.46
C ILE A 573 24.82 4.27 3.04
N LEU A 574 25.66 5.30 2.89
CA LEU A 574 25.97 5.89 1.60
C LEU A 574 26.68 4.89 0.67
N LEU A 575 27.58 4.08 1.22
CA LEU A 575 28.24 3.01 0.48
C LEU A 575 27.23 1.96 -0.01
N GLY A 576 26.31 1.52 0.85
CA GLY A 576 25.26 0.57 0.49
C GLY A 576 24.34 1.10 -0.61
N SER A 577 23.88 2.35 -0.47
CA SER A 577 23.02 2.99 -1.48
C SER A 577 23.77 3.22 -2.79
N TYR A 578 25.06 3.57 -2.74
CA TYR A 578 25.92 3.63 -3.92
C TYR A 578 26.08 2.27 -4.62
N MET A 579 26.29 1.20 -3.86
CA MET A 579 26.35 -0.17 -4.39
C MET A 579 25.02 -0.59 -5.04
N GLN A 580 23.89 -0.22 -4.45
CA GLN A 580 22.56 -0.45 -5.02
C GLN A 580 22.40 0.27 -6.37
N SER A 581 22.88 1.51 -6.47
CA SER A 581 22.82 2.28 -7.72
C SER A 581 23.78 1.78 -8.81
N LYS A 582 24.99 1.33 -8.46
CA LYS A 582 26.03 0.92 -9.43
C LYS A 582 25.97 -0.56 -9.82
N PHE A 583 25.61 -1.44 -8.89
CA PHE A 583 25.64 -2.89 -9.06
C PHE A 583 24.30 -3.54 -8.66
N PRO A 584 23.16 -3.11 -9.24
CA PRO A 584 21.83 -3.55 -8.80
C PRO A 584 21.61 -5.06 -8.93
N ALA A 585 22.25 -5.71 -9.92
CA ALA A 585 22.17 -7.15 -10.11
C ALA A 585 22.81 -7.92 -8.94
N ALA A 586 23.97 -7.47 -8.44
CA ALA A 586 24.65 -8.07 -7.30
C ALA A 586 23.89 -7.80 -6.00
N VAL A 587 23.39 -6.57 -5.81
CA VAL A 587 22.60 -6.20 -4.63
C VAL A 587 21.31 -7.02 -4.56
N LYS A 588 20.59 -7.20 -5.67
CA LYS A 588 19.37 -8.03 -5.71
C LYS A 588 19.58 -9.48 -5.25
N THR A 589 20.78 -10.03 -5.44
CA THR A 589 21.14 -11.37 -4.95
C THR A 589 21.35 -11.39 -3.43
N VAL A 590 21.83 -10.29 -2.84
CA VAL A 590 22.19 -10.20 -1.42
C VAL A 590 21.03 -9.67 -0.56
N THR A 591 20.23 -8.72 -1.06
CA THR A 591 19.08 -8.10 -0.37
C THR A 591 18.14 -9.08 0.35
N PRO A 592 17.85 -10.30 -0.18
CA PRO A 592 17.04 -11.29 0.55
C PRO A 592 17.57 -11.68 1.93
N PHE A 593 18.89 -11.66 2.11
CA PHE A 593 19.58 -12.09 3.32
C PHE A 593 19.85 -10.94 4.28
N THR A 594 19.73 -9.69 3.82
CA THR A 594 20.12 -8.50 4.59
C THR A 594 19.34 -8.30 5.89
N PRO A 595 18.01 -8.55 5.98
CA PRO A 595 17.27 -8.36 7.23
C PRO A 595 17.67 -9.38 8.30
N LEU A 596 17.79 -10.67 7.92
CA LEU A 596 18.20 -11.73 8.84
C LEU A 596 19.62 -11.48 9.34
N PHE A 597 20.54 -11.11 8.45
CA PHE A 597 21.91 -10.76 8.83
C PHE A 597 21.94 -9.60 9.84
N ALA A 598 21.19 -8.52 9.59
CA ALA A 598 21.15 -7.35 10.47
C ALA A 598 20.64 -7.71 11.88
N VAL A 599 19.58 -8.53 11.94
CA VAL A 599 18.98 -9.02 13.18
C VAL A 599 19.96 -9.90 13.99
N LEU A 600 20.65 -10.83 13.33
CA LEU A 600 21.63 -11.70 13.99
C LEU A 600 22.87 -10.92 14.46
N ALA A 601 23.38 -10.01 13.64
CA ALA A 601 24.51 -9.15 14.00
C ALA A 601 24.19 -8.21 15.17
N SER A 602 22.98 -7.64 15.19
CA SER A 602 22.51 -6.81 16.31
C SER A 602 22.32 -7.63 17.58
N SER A 603 21.77 -8.85 17.46
CA SER A 603 21.62 -9.78 18.59
C SER A 603 22.98 -10.14 19.20
N LEU A 604 23.97 -10.47 18.36
CA LEU A 604 25.34 -10.75 18.79
C LEU A 604 25.93 -9.57 19.55
N LEU A 605 25.82 -8.36 18.99
CA LEU A 605 26.33 -7.14 19.60
C LEU A 605 25.73 -6.88 20.99
N ALA A 606 24.40 -6.99 21.12
CA ALA A 606 23.72 -6.81 22.40
C ALA A 606 24.11 -7.89 23.43
N CYS A 607 24.15 -9.17 23.02
CA CYS A 607 24.50 -10.29 23.90
C CYS A 607 25.95 -10.22 24.38
N SER A 608 26.88 -9.77 23.52
CA SER A 608 28.28 -9.59 23.90
C SER A 608 28.46 -8.53 24.98
N VAL A 609 27.84 -7.35 24.85
CA VAL A 609 27.90 -6.32 25.89
C VAL A 609 27.24 -6.80 27.17
N PHE A 610 26.10 -7.48 27.06
CA PHE A 610 25.44 -8.05 28.22
C PHE A 610 26.36 -9.06 28.93
N SER A 611 27.01 -9.96 28.20
CA SER A 611 27.90 -11.01 28.77
C SER A 611 29.07 -10.45 29.59
N GLU A 612 29.68 -9.33 29.18
CA GLU A 612 30.78 -8.70 29.92
C GLU A 612 30.32 -8.06 31.23
N ASN A 613 29.06 -7.63 31.27
CA ASN A 613 28.48 -6.95 32.41
C ASN A 613 27.72 -7.91 33.34
N VAL A 614 27.33 -9.10 32.86
CA VAL A 614 26.69 -10.15 33.65
C VAL A 614 27.54 -10.55 34.86
N VAL A 615 28.87 -10.64 34.73
CA VAL A 615 29.73 -11.02 35.87
C VAL A 615 29.67 -9.97 36.98
N ARG A 616 29.66 -8.68 36.62
CA ARG A 616 29.54 -7.55 37.55
C ARG A 616 28.15 -7.47 38.19
N LEU A 617 27.12 -7.74 37.40
CA LEU A 617 25.73 -7.78 37.86
C LEU A 617 25.47 -8.98 38.78
N LYS A 618 26.07 -10.14 38.50
CA LYS A 618 26.00 -11.34 39.35
C LYS A 618 26.67 -11.12 40.69
N SER A 619 27.81 -10.43 40.76
CA SER A 619 28.42 -10.09 42.05
C SER A 619 27.52 -9.22 42.93
N SER A 620 26.73 -8.31 42.34
CA SER A 620 25.71 -7.53 43.07
C SER A 620 24.50 -8.38 43.48
N MET A 621 24.19 -9.48 42.77
CA MET A 621 23.12 -10.43 43.12
C MET A 621 23.52 -11.42 44.22
N VAL A 622 24.79 -11.80 44.32
CA VAL A 622 25.30 -12.78 45.33
C VAL A 622 25.31 -12.20 46.75
N ALA A 623 25.20 -10.88 46.92
CA ALA A 623 24.99 -10.25 48.23
C ALA A 623 23.59 -10.50 48.84
N ALA A 624 22.64 -11.02 48.06
CA ALA A 624 21.37 -11.53 48.57
C ALA A 624 21.51 -13.03 48.88
N SER A 625 21.97 -13.37 50.09
CA SER A 625 22.06 -14.76 50.56
C SER A 625 20.72 -15.48 50.37
N PHE A 626 20.69 -16.55 49.57
CA PHE A 626 19.50 -17.37 49.34
C PHE A 626 19.40 -18.48 50.40
N PRO A 627 18.33 -18.53 51.21
CA PRO A 627 17.94 -19.77 51.87
C PRO A 627 17.46 -20.77 50.81
N SER A 628 17.86 -22.03 50.96
CA SER A 628 17.60 -23.11 50.00
C SER A 628 16.11 -23.37 49.69
N ASP A 629 15.18 -22.86 50.50
CA ASP A 629 13.73 -23.09 50.42
C ASP A 629 12.89 -21.91 49.87
N ALA A 630 13.52 -20.87 49.30
CA ALA A 630 12.76 -19.70 48.80
C ALA A 630 11.98 -20.01 47.50
N SER A 631 10.68 -19.69 47.50
CA SER A 631 9.77 -19.82 46.35
C SER A 631 10.24 -19.00 45.13
N LEU A 632 9.89 -19.47 43.92
CA LEU A 632 10.27 -18.83 42.65
C LEU A 632 9.89 -17.34 42.60
N ILE A 633 8.80 -16.96 43.27
CA ILE A 633 8.28 -15.59 43.36
C ILE A 633 9.21 -14.69 44.20
N LEU A 634 9.74 -15.19 45.33
CA LEU A 634 10.69 -14.43 46.16
C LEU A 634 12.03 -14.23 45.43
N ARG A 635 12.45 -15.21 44.63
CA ARG A 635 13.65 -15.14 43.78
C ARG A 635 13.51 -14.07 42.69
N ILE A 636 12.36 -14.01 42.03
CA ILE A 636 12.02 -12.97 41.04
C ILE A 636 11.99 -11.59 41.70
N ARG A 637 11.34 -11.47 42.87
CA ARG A 637 11.23 -10.19 43.60
C ARG A 637 12.60 -9.62 44.01
N SER A 638 13.55 -10.47 44.39
CA SER A 638 14.92 -10.07 44.72
C SER A 638 15.73 -9.61 43.49
N ILE A 639 15.57 -10.27 42.35
CA ILE A 639 16.19 -9.88 41.07
C ILE A 639 15.74 -8.49 40.62
N PHE A 640 14.44 -8.17 40.78
CA PHE A 640 13.90 -6.85 40.46
C PHE A 640 14.29 -5.75 41.46
N SER A 641 14.81 -6.10 42.63
CA SER A 641 15.23 -5.12 43.67
C SER A 641 16.71 -4.70 43.60
N GLY A 642 17.51 -5.32 42.74
CA GLY A 642 18.93 -4.97 42.56
C GLY A 642 19.19 -3.94 41.44
N GLU A 643 20.46 -3.57 41.23
CA GLU A 643 20.87 -2.63 40.16
C GLU A 643 20.39 -3.05 38.77
N LEU A 644 20.37 -4.36 38.48
CA LEU A 644 19.83 -4.88 37.22
C LEU A 644 18.34 -4.60 37.06
N GLY A 645 17.55 -4.77 38.13
CA GLY A 645 16.13 -4.51 38.15
C GLY A 645 15.81 -3.04 37.89
N VAL A 646 16.61 -2.15 38.48
CA VAL A 646 16.50 -0.70 38.26
C VAL A 646 16.82 -0.34 36.80
N ILE A 647 17.83 -0.96 36.17
CA ILE A 647 18.14 -0.73 34.75
C ILE A 647 17.03 -1.22 33.83
N ILE A 648 16.52 -2.44 34.06
CA ILE A 648 15.39 -2.98 33.30
C ILE A 648 14.17 -2.06 33.43
N LEU A 649 13.87 -1.61 34.65
CA LEU A 649 12.78 -0.68 34.90
C LEU A 649 12.99 0.65 34.18
N ALA A 650 14.18 1.23 34.25
CA ALA A 650 14.51 2.50 33.59
C ALA A 650 14.34 2.42 32.07
N VAL A 651 14.87 1.35 31.45
CA VAL A 651 14.76 1.11 30.01
C VAL A 651 13.32 0.84 29.60
N LEU A 652 12.58 0.05 30.38
CA LEU A 652 11.16 -0.22 30.14
C LEU A 652 10.33 1.07 30.20
N LEU A 653 10.52 1.89 31.23
CA LEU A 653 9.85 3.19 31.36
C LEU A 653 10.19 4.13 30.20
N LEU A 654 11.46 4.14 29.75
CA LEU A 654 11.89 4.98 28.64
C LEU A 654 11.17 4.60 27.34
N HIS A 655 11.14 3.32 27.00
CA HIS A 655 10.43 2.87 25.80
C HIS A 655 8.91 3.01 25.94
N CYS A 656 8.33 2.75 27.12
CA CYS A 656 6.92 3.01 27.39
C CYS A 656 6.56 4.47 27.11
N ALA A 657 7.38 5.41 27.60
CA ALA A 657 7.21 6.83 27.33
C ALA A 657 7.37 7.13 25.83
N GLY A 658 8.38 6.56 25.15
CA GLY A 658 8.58 6.73 23.72
C GLY A 658 7.37 6.30 22.88
N PHE A 659 6.86 5.08 23.10
CA PHE A 659 5.68 4.58 22.41
C PHE A 659 4.44 5.43 22.75
N PHE A 660 4.14 5.61 24.03
CA PHE A 660 2.92 6.27 24.48
C PHE A 660 2.89 7.75 24.13
N VAL A 661 3.92 8.50 24.52
CA VAL A 661 4.01 9.94 24.27
C VAL A 661 4.23 10.22 22.79
N GLY A 662 4.96 9.36 22.07
CA GLY A 662 5.07 9.43 20.61
C GLY A 662 3.70 9.33 19.91
N TYR A 663 2.85 8.40 20.36
CA TYR A 663 1.48 8.25 19.85
C TYR A 663 0.61 9.48 20.16
N ILE A 664 0.61 9.94 21.42
CA ILE A 664 -0.18 11.09 21.85
C ILE A 664 0.30 12.38 21.15
N SER A 665 1.60 12.57 21.01
CA SER A 665 2.19 13.67 20.26
C SER A 665 1.69 13.70 18.83
N ALA A 666 1.74 12.55 18.12
CA ALA A 666 1.21 12.45 16.77
C ALA A 666 -0.32 12.70 16.71
N ALA A 667 -1.07 12.31 17.74
CA ALA A 667 -2.50 12.61 17.83
C ALA A 667 -2.76 14.13 17.98
N ILE A 668 -2.00 14.81 18.84
CA ILE A 668 -2.05 16.28 19.00
C ILE A 668 -1.66 16.99 17.70
N GLY A 669 -0.69 16.44 16.97
CA GLY A 669 -0.28 16.91 15.64
C GLY A 669 -1.34 16.74 14.54
N GLY A 670 -2.50 16.14 14.84
CA GLY A 670 -3.59 15.94 13.89
C GLY A 670 -3.32 14.84 12.84
N PHE A 671 -2.31 14.00 13.05
CA PHE A 671 -1.99 12.90 12.13
C PHE A 671 -3.04 11.79 12.19
N LYS A 672 -3.19 11.03 11.10
CA LYS A 672 -4.11 9.89 11.04
C LYS A 672 -3.56 8.68 11.79
N GLU A 673 -4.43 7.72 12.12
CA GLU A 673 -4.07 6.54 12.90
C GLU A 673 -2.85 5.76 12.37
N PRO A 674 -2.72 5.44 11.06
CA PRO A 674 -1.51 4.77 10.56
C PRO A 674 -0.23 5.57 10.78
N GLN A 675 -0.30 6.90 10.68
CA GLN A 675 0.83 7.79 10.92
C GLN A 675 1.16 7.91 12.41
N ARG A 676 0.15 7.89 13.30
CA ARG A 676 0.34 7.88 14.76
C ARG A 676 1.05 6.62 15.21
N ARG A 677 0.65 5.45 14.70
CA ARG A 677 1.31 4.17 14.96
C ARG A 677 2.77 4.19 14.48
N ALA A 678 3.02 4.65 13.25
CA ALA A 678 4.38 4.79 12.73
C ALA A 678 5.25 5.73 13.58
N MET A 679 4.76 6.92 13.95
CA MET A 679 5.50 7.84 14.80
C MET A 679 5.71 7.30 16.22
N SER A 680 4.72 6.62 16.79
CA SER A 680 4.85 5.95 18.09
C SER A 680 5.95 4.90 18.09
N ILE A 681 5.98 4.04 17.06
CA ILE A 681 6.96 2.95 16.94
C ILE A 681 8.34 3.51 16.70
N GLU A 682 8.46 4.49 15.81
CA GLU A 682 9.75 5.11 15.50
C GLU A 682 10.34 5.87 16.70
N VAL A 683 9.51 6.60 17.45
CA VAL A 683 9.94 7.26 18.70
C VAL A 683 10.29 6.23 19.77
N GLY A 684 9.48 5.19 19.91
CA GLY A 684 9.68 4.15 20.92
C GLY A 684 10.87 3.22 20.64
N MET A 685 11.23 2.98 19.39
CA MET A 685 12.28 2.03 19.00
C MET A 685 13.56 2.78 18.60
N GLN A 686 14.60 2.63 19.41
CA GLN A 686 15.88 3.32 19.22
C GLN A 686 16.90 2.47 18.46
N ASN A 687 17.89 3.11 17.85
CA ASN A 687 19.09 2.43 17.38
C ASN A 687 20.01 2.10 18.57
N SER A 688 19.62 1.07 19.34
CA SER A 688 20.34 0.61 20.52
C SER A 688 21.77 0.15 20.22
N SER A 689 22.01 -0.37 19.01
CA SER A 689 23.34 -0.79 18.57
C SER A 689 24.29 0.39 18.39
N LEU A 690 23.80 1.54 17.91
CA LEU A 690 24.55 2.79 17.91
C LEU A 690 24.88 3.25 19.34
N GLY A 691 23.89 3.20 20.24
CA GLY A 691 24.10 3.53 21.66
C GLY A 691 25.21 2.70 22.30
N VAL A 692 25.27 1.39 22.02
CA VAL A 692 26.36 0.51 22.47
C VAL A 692 27.72 0.93 21.90
N VAL A 693 27.81 1.19 20.59
CA VAL A 693 29.09 1.56 19.95
C VAL A 693 29.61 2.88 20.49
N LEU A 694 28.74 3.88 20.63
CA LEU A 694 29.10 5.19 21.19
C LEU A 694 29.50 5.07 22.66
N ALA A 695 28.75 4.29 23.46
CA ALA A 695 29.07 4.03 24.85
C ALA A 695 30.45 3.38 25.04
N THR A 696 30.73 2.33 24.28
CA THR A 696 31.98 1.55 24.40
C THR A 696 33.20 2.27 23.81
N SER A 697 33.00 3.19 22.86
CA SER A 697 34.11 3.90 22.21
C SER A 697 34.47 5.22 22.91
N HIS A 698 33.51 5.89 23.55
CA HIS A 698 33.70 7.26 24.06
C HIS A 698 33.61 7.38 25.58
N PHE A 699 33.13 6.36 26.28
CA PHE A 699 33.02 6.40 27.73
C PHE A 699 33.87 5.31 28.37
N THR A 700 34.57 5.68 29.43
CA THR A 700 35.50 4.78 30.14
C THR A 700 34.78 3.70 30.95
N SER A 701 33.55 3.99 31.39
CA SER A 701 32.77 3.05 32.20
C SER A 701 31.98 2.09 31.30
N PRO A 702 32.20 0.77 31.41
CA PRO A 702 31.47 -0.23 30.62
C PRO A 702 29.97 -0.28 30.98
N MET A 703 29.57 0.29 32.11
CA MET A 703 28.18 0.42 32.54
C MET A 703 27.37 1.35 31.64
N VAL A 704 28.01 2.28 30.92
CA VAL A 704 27.30 3.20 30.00
C VAL A 704 26.68 2.43 28.83
N ALA A 705 27.28 1.31 28.41
CA ALA A 705 26.79 0.50 27.30
C ALA A 705 25.62 -0.44 27.70
N LEU A 706 25.35 -0.57 28.99
CA LEU A 706 24.37 -1.52 29.51
C LEU A 706 22.92 -1.11 29.22
N PRO A 707 22.46 0.15 29.44
CA PRO A 707 21.11 0.55 29.05
C PRO A 707 20.83 0.37 27.54
N PRO A 708 21.72 0.78 26.61
CA PRO A 708 21.56 0.46 25.19
C PRO A 708 21.49 -1.05 24.89
N ALA A 709 22.34 -1.88 25.51
CA ALA A 709 22.31 -3.32 25.29
C ALA A 709 20.99 -3.95 25.76
N MET A 710 20.47 -3.55 26.92
CA MET A 710 19.19 -4.02 27.46
C MET A 710 18.00 -3.53 26.64
N SER A 711 18.10 -2.30 26.11
CA SER A 711 17.10 -1.72 25.22
C SER A 711 16.86 -2.57 23.99
N ALA A 712 17.90 -3.16 23.40
CA ALA A 712 17.75 -4.06 22.26
C ALA A 712 16.77 -5.21 22.51
N VAL A 713 16.71 -5.76 23.73
CA VAL A 713 15.73 -6.80 24.09
C VAL A 713 14.37 -6.17 24.36
N ILE A 714 14.33 -5.19 25.26
CA ILE A 714 13.10 -4.63 25.81
C ILE A 714 12.27 -3.92 24.73
N MET A 715 12.88 -3.06 23.91
CA MET A 715 12.17 -2.30 22.88
C MET A 715 11.59 -3.20 21.79
N ASN A 716 12.25 -4.31 21.46
CA ASN A 716 11.77 -5.25 20.44
C ASN A 716 10.66 -6.13 20.97
N LEU A 717 10.73 -6.57 22.24
CA LEU A 717 9.63 -7.27 22.88
C LEU A 717 8.39 -6.37 22.99
N MET A 718 8.58 -5.13 23.46
CA MET A 718 7.50 -4.15 23.59
C MET A 718 6.94 -3.75 22.22
N GLY A 719 7.79 -3.39 21.27
CA GLY A 719 7.40 -3.01 19.91
C GLY A 719 6.65 -4.13 19.20
N SER A 720 7.16 -5.37 19.24
CA SER A 720 6.48 -6.51 18.61
C SER A 720 5.15 -6.84 19.28
N SER A 721 5.08 -6.75 20.62
CA SER A 721 3.83 -6.95 21.36
C SER A 721 2.80 -5.87 21.03
N LEU A 722 3.25 -4.62 20.92
CA LEU A 722 2.41 -3.48 20.56
C LEU A 722 1.94 -3.57 19.10
N GLY A 723 2.82 -3.94 18.18
CA GLY A 723 2.48 -4.18 16.78
C GLY A 723 1.49 -5.34 16.63
N PHE A 724 1.70 -6.44 17.35
CA PHE A 724 0.74 -7.55 17.41
C PHE A 724 -0.61 -7.09 17.97
N PHE A 725 -0.63 -6.34 19.07
CA PHE A 725 -1.86 -5.80 19.65
C PHE A 725 -2.61 -4.90 18.66
N TRP A 726 -1.91 -3.99 17.99
CA TRP A 726 -2.49 -3.12 16.97
C TRP A 726 -2.93 -3.84 15.70
N ARG A 727 -2.36 -5.01 15.39
CA ARG A 727 -2.85 -5.86 14.29
C ARG A 727 -4.30 -6.30 14.48
N TYR A 728 -4.74 -6.46 15.74
CA TYR A 728 -6.12 -6.86 16.06
C TYR A 728 -7.04 -5.67 16.35
N ILE A 729 -6.51 -4.45 16.40
CA ILE A 729 -7.30 -3.24 16.60
C ILE A 729 -7.37 -2.50 15.29
N ASN A 730 -8.53 -2.57 14.63
CA ASN A 730 -8.76 -1.85 13.39
C ASN A 730 -8.57 -0.35 13.64
N PRO A 731 -7.75 0.35 12.83
CA PRO A 731 -7.51 1.79 12.98
C PRO A 731 -8.76 2.67 12.78
N SER A 732 -9.91 2.08 12.42
CA SER A 732 -11.18 2.76 12.11
C SER A 732 -12.11 3.00 13.31
N ASP A 733 -11.86 2.44 14.50
CA ASP A 733 -12.84 2.39 15.61
C ASP A 733 -12.90 3.65 16.50
N SER A 734 -12.43 4.81 16.05
CA SER A 734 -12.65 6.09 16.77
C SER A 734 -13.70 6.97 16.09
N LYS A 735 -14.95 6.51 16.11
CA LYS A 735 -16.13 7.38 16.02
C LYS A 735 -17.03 7.11 17.21
N ASP A 736 -17.07 8.06 18.14
CA ASP A 736 -18.20 8.45 19.01
C ASP A 736 -17.73 8.91 20.38
N THR A 737 -17.26 10.17 20.47
CA THR A 737 -17.32 10.94 21.72
C THR A 737 -17.18 12.44 21.41
N THR A 738 -18.17 13.00 20.72
CA THR A 738 -18.48 14.45 20.72
C THR A 738 -19.82 14.69 20.01
N GLN A 739 -20.87 14.03 20.53
CA GLN A 739 -22.25 14.51 20.41
C GLN A 739 -22.93 14.32 21.76
N SER A 740 -22.69 15.25 22.68
CA SER A 740 -23.60 15.57 23.77
C SER A 740 -23.15 16.87 24.45
N GLN A 741 -24.06 17.86 24.49
CA GLN A 741 -23.98 19.18 25.14
C GLN A 741 -23.17 20.20 24.31
N ASP A 742 -23.73 21.24 23.68
CA ASP A 742 -24.96 22.03 23.91
C ASP A 742 -25.71 22.37 22.61
#